data_AF-A0A933HTE2-F1
#
_entry.id   AF-A0A933HTE2-F1
#
_cell.length_a   1.000
_cell.length_b   1.000
_cell.length_c   1.000
_cell.angle_alpha   90.00
_cell.angle_beta   90.00
_cell.angle_gamma   90.00
#
_symmetry.space_group_name_H-M   'P 1'
#
loop_
_entity.id
_entity.type
_entity.pdbx_description
1 polymer ?
#
loop_
_entity_poly.entity_id
_entity_poly.type
_entity_poly.pdbx_seq_one_letter_code
_entity_poly.pdbx_strand_id
1 'polypeptide(L)'
;MSQNPLEEKKQINERVPAPSDGTNGNAKELNPDLVVREKKGGVRPGDTYVRIQSPHHRYFRRVGPGHFVATPEVTRPVGGLEKAYRRFKSVLIGHPLITSEESHQRLNKIKALAVFGSDPISSCAYATEEAMLILIVAGSSALNLAFFIALAVSIILSIVAFSYRQTVYAYPQGGGSYNVSRENLGKFAGLVAASALLIDYVLTVSVSIVAGTAAVTSALYASGFGSQIDALNATLPHNFNVNVLLSVFFILIMTVGNLRGIRESGAIFAIPTYLFLASLGLLLGMGLVQAFTGTLHPAEPPPLVPIAEPLSLWLVLRAFSAGAVAMSGTEAISNGVPAFERPESKNAATTLTIMAGLLTTAFLGISYLATHMGLVPGEETIISQVGRAVFGTNFMYYVFQIATMGILIVAGNTAFADFPRLASVLARDNYVPHQFLYRGDRLAFSTGIVALATIAALLVVIFAGDVSNLIHLYAVGVFLAFTLSNAGMVVHWHRLRGPGWKRSIVINAIGAVVTAVILVIVGVTKFALGGWIIVVLIPLISMFFLLVHRHYSRVADQLRIEPGQLPPSTDNPIVVVAIDDVNYASLRAVSFARNITPNPIVLHVAILPDRAEKIRQKAQTYLPNTKFVTVESPYRSFVRPLLAYVDALHSQRPDAFVTIVLPEFITAHWWEGLLHNRTANRLRNTFEKHPNVAVVLVPYLLEE
;
A
#
# COMPACT_ATOMS: atom_id res chain seq x y z
N MET A 1 8.73 29.48 -33.47
CA MET A 1 9.60 28.86 -34.50
C MET A 1 9.65 27.37 -34.23
N SER A 2 9.11 26.61 -35.17
CA SER A 2 9.00 25.15 -35.17
C SER A 2 10.35 24.53 -35.50
N GLN A 3 10.82 23.56 -34.70
CA GLN A 3 11.77 22.55 -35.16
C GLN A 3 11.37 21.17 -34.62
N ASN A 4 11.42 20.22 -35.53
CA ASN A 4 10.83 18.89 -35.55
C ASN A 4 11.83 17.85 -34.99
N PRO A 5 11.47 16.96 -34.05
CA PRO A 5 12.39 15.91 -33.57
C PRO A 5 12.10 14.59 -34.28
N LEU A 6 12.65 14.42 -35.48
CA LEU A 6 12.71 13.14 -36.20
C LEU A 6 14.10 12.98 -36.82
N GLU A 7 15.14 12.82 -36.00
CA GLU A 7 16.45 12.34 -36.48
C GLU A 7 17.35 11.94 -35.31
N GLU A 8 17.08 10.79 -34.69
CA GLU A 8 18.12 10.12 -33.89
C GLU A 8 17.95 8.59 -33.94
N LYS A 9 18.03 8.03 -35.17
CA LYS A 9 18.42 6.63 -35.37
C LYS A 9 19.93 6.57 -35.54
N LYS A 10 20.68 6.70 -34.44
CA LYS A 10 22.11 6.36 -34.42
C LYS A 10 22.25 4.85 -34.51
N GLN A 11 22.83 4.39 -35.62
CA GLN A 11 23.40 3.06 -35.78
C GLN A 11 24.42 2.83 -34.65
N ILE A 12 24.06 2.00 -33.67
CA ILE A 12 25.04 1.41 -32.75
C ILE A 12 25.56 0.17 -33.44
N ASN A 13 26.73 0.31 -34.06
CA ASN A 13 27.49 -0.77 -34.67
C ASN A 13 28.34 -1.42 -33.57
N GLU A 14 27.75 -2.31 -32.77
CA GLU A 14 28.49 -3.08 -31.77
C GLU A 14 29.30 -4.20 -32.44
N ARG A 15 30.64 -4.09 -32.36
CA ARG A 15 31.55 -5.21 -32.64
C ARG A 15 31.38 -6.26 -31.55
N VAL A 16 30.69 -7.34 -31.89
CA VAL A 16 30.58 -8.55 -31.06
C VAL A 16 31.96 -9.24 -30.98
N PRO A 17 32.51 -9.54 -29.79
CA PRO A 17 33.72 -10.35 -29.70
C PRO A 17 33.44 -11.79 -30.19
N ALA A 18 34.34 -12.33 -31.01
CA ALA A 18 34.21 -13.65 -31.59
C ALA A 18 34.37 -14.74 -30.49
N PRO A 19 33.43 -15.69 -30.35
CA PRO A 19 33.67 -16.92 -29.62
C PRO A 19 34.52 -17.86 -30.49
N SER A 20 35.40 -18.62 -29.84
CA SER A 20 36.31 -19.60 -30.42
C SER A 20 35.60 -20.62 -31.32
N ASP A 21 36.12 -20.81 -32.53
CA ASP A 21 35.70 -21.87 -33.46
C ASP A 21 35.94 -23.25 -32.84
N GLY A 22 34.86 -23.92 -32.42
CA GLY A 22 34.84 -25.35 -32.13
C GLY A 22 34.31 -26.11 -33.34
N THR A 23 35.17 -26.91 -33.97
CA THR A 23 34.84 -27.80 -35.09
C THR A 23 34.33 -29.16 -34.60
N ASN A 24 33.27 -29.64 -35.27
CA ASN A 24 32.81 -31.03 -35.40
C ASN A 24 32.34 -31.82 -34.15
N GLY A 25 31.05 -32.20 -34.15
CA GLY A 25 30.58 -33.43 -33.49
C GLY A 25 29.19 -33.36 -32.84
N ASN A 26 28.16 -33.87 -33.53
CA ASN A 26 26.95 -34.54 -33.01
C ASN A 26 26.46 -34.30 -31.55
N ALA A 27 26.20 -33.04 -31.20
CA ALA A 27 25.14 -32.66 -30.26
C ALA A 27 24.73 -31.23 -30.63
N LYS A 28 23.43 -30.90 -30.62
CA LYS A 28 23.03 -29.49 -30.63
C LYS A 28 23.57 -28.89 -29.33
N GLU A 29 24.75 -28.26 -29.38
CA GLU A 29 25.28 -27.51 -28.24
C GLU A 29 24.18 -26.57 -27.74
N LEU A 30 23.90 -26.67 -26.43
CA LEU A 30 22.90 -25.85 -25.79
C LEU A 30 23.34 -24.40 -25.90
N ASN A 31 22.63 -23.60 -26.70
CA ASN A 31 22.92 -22.19 -26.85
C ASN A 31 22.08 -21.37 -25.85
N PRO A 32 22.65 -20.92 -24.71
CA PRO A 32 21.93 -20.10 -23.74
C PRO A 32 21.52 -18.72 -24.30
N ASP A 33 22.09 -18.28 -25.43
CA ASP A 33 21.67 -17.06 -26.11
C ASP A 33 20.35 -17.20 -26.90
N LEU A 34 19.74 -18.40 -26.96
CA LEU A 34 18.46 -18.69 -27.64
C LEU A 34 18.45 -18.33 -29.14
N VAL A 35 19.62 -18.33 -29.76
CA VAL A 35 19.86 -17.96 -31.15
C VAL A 35 20.29 -19.18 -31.97
N VAL A 36 19.75 -19.32 -33.17
CA VAL A 36 20.21 -20.30 -34.16
C VAL A 36 21.03 -19.55 -35.20
N ARG A 37 22.30 -19.93 -35.37
CA ARG A 37 23.18 -19.37 -36.40
C ARG A 37 23.29 -20.36 -37.55
N GLU A 38 22.73 -20.02 -38.71
CA GLU A 38 22.91 -20.80 -39.95
C GLU A 38 23.98 -20.13 -40.82
N LYS A 39 25.07 -20.83 -41.11
CA LYS A 39 26.03 -20.40 -42.14
C LYS A 39 25.43 -20.72 -43.51
N LYS A 40 25.22 -19.71 -44.36
CA LYS A 40 24.80 -19.88 -45.76
C LYS A 40 25.89 -19.41 -46.71
N GLY A 41 26.09 -20.16 -47.79
CA GLY A 41 26.96 -19.77 -48.89
C GLY A 41 26.36 -18.59 -49.67
N GLY A 42 27.17 -17.58 -49.93
CA GLY A 42 26.83 -16.44 -50.78
C GLY A 42 26.98 -16.75 -52.27
N VAL A 43 26.73 -15.74 -53.09
CA VAL A 43 26.67 -15.85 -54.55
C VAL A 43 28.07 -15.87 -55.19
N ARG A 44 29.12 -15.47 -54.45
CA ARG A 44 30.51 -15.47 -54.92
C ARG A 44 31.31 -16.63 -54.31
N PRO A 45 32.28 -17.21 -55.03
CA PRO A 45 33.17 -18.21 -54.47
C PRO A 45 33.87 -17.66 -53.21
N GLY A 46 33.60 -18.26 -52.05
CA GLY A 46 34.17 -17.86 -50.76
C GLY A 46 33.28 -16.98 -49.87
N ASP A 47 32.17 -16.42 -50.38
CA ASP A 47 31.24 -15.65 -49.53
C ASP A 47 30.49 -16.59 -48.59
N THR A 48 30.59 -16.35 -47.29
CA THR A 48 29.78 -17.05 -46.28
C THR A 48 29.12 -15.99 -45.40
N TYR A 49 27.80 -16.01 -45.28
CA TYR A 49 27.08 -15.14 -44.35
C TYR A 49 26.39 -15.96 -43.26
N VAL A 50 26.39 -15.44 -42.04
CA VAL A 50 25.75 -16.07 -40.88
C VAL A 50 24.36 -15.48 -40.72
N ARG A 51 23.33 -16.27 -41.01
CA ARG A 51 21.94 -15.91 -40.71
C ARG A 51 21.66 -16.23 -39.24
N ILE A 52 21.44 -15.18 -38.46
CA ILE A 52 21.06 -15.27 -37.05
C ILE A 52 19.53 -15.31 -37.00
N GLN A 53 18.95 -16.46 -36.64
CA GLN A 53 17.53 -16.62 -36.39
C GLN A 53 17.28 -16.68 -34.88
N SER A 54 16.26 -15.95 -34.40
CA SER A 54 15.80 -16.02 -33.00
C SER A 54 14.42 -16.69 -32.95
N PRO A 55 14.35 -18.05 -32.96
CA PRO A 55 13.07 -18.75 -33.02
C PRO A 55 12.15 -18.43 -31.82
N HIS A 56 12.73 -18.04 -30.68
CA HIS A 56 12.00 -17.68 -29.46
C HIS A 56 11.76 -16.16 -29.31
N HIS A 57 11.94 -15.35 -30.36
CA HIS A 57 11.72 -13.89 -30.30
C HIS A 57 10.30 -13.51 -29.86
N ARG A 58 9.33 -14.41 -30.11
CA ARG A 58 7.94 -14.28 -29.68
C ARG A 58 7.81 -14.22 -28.15
N TYR A 59 8.69 -14.92 -27.43
CA TYR A 59 8.68 -15.04 -25.97
C TYR A 59 9.75 -14.17 -25.30
N PHE A 60 10.91 -14.00 -25.94
CA PHE A 60 12.04 -13.29 -25.35
C PHE A 60 12.64 -12.30 -26.34
N ARG A 61 12.79 -11.04 -25.91
CA ARG A 61 13.53 -10.01 -26.61
C ARG A 61 14.92 -9.87 -26.01
N ARG A 62 15.96 -10.11 -26.80
CA ARG A 62 17.35 -9.94 -26.36
C ARG A 62 17.69 -8.43 -26.27
N VAL A 63 18.27 -8.01 -25.14
CA VAL A 63 18.71 -6.64 -24.89
C VAL A 63 20.24 -6.54 -24.81
N GLY A 64 20.92 -7.62 -24.43
CA GLY A 64 22.39 -7.75 -24.44
C GLY A 64 22.84 -9.19 -24.27
N PRO A 65 24.16 -9.48 -24.24
CA PRO A 65 24.69 -10.81 -23.95
C PRO A 65 24.17 -11.31 -22.59
N GLY A 66 23.51 -12.48 -22.57
CA GLY A 66 22.89 -13.02 -21.35
C GLY A 66 21.70 -12.22 -20.80
N HIS A 67 21.23 -11.17 -21.48
CA HIS A 67 20.15 -10.31 -21.00
C HIS A 67 18.93 -10.34 -21.93
N PHE A 68 17.83 -10.88 -21.42
CA PHE A 68 16.56 -11.04 -22.12
C PHE A 68 15.41 -10.38 -21.36
N VAL A 69 14.47 -9.80 -22.10
CA VAL A 69 13.20 -9.29 -21.59
C VAL A 69 12.09 -10.20 -22.09
N ALA A 70 11.31 -10.78 -21.17
CA ALA A 70 10.14 -11.57 -21.53
C ALA A 70 9.07 -10.70 -22.19
N THR A 71 8.47 -11.20 -23.26
CA THR A 71 7.35 -10.52 -23.92
C THR A 71 6.04 -10.78 -23.16
N PRO A 72 4.99 -9.96 -23.37
CA PRO A 72 3.67 -10.20 -22.77
C PRO A 72 3.03 -11.54 -23.15
N GLU A 73 3.56 -12.23 -24.16
CA GLU A 73 3.05 -13.52 -24.61
C GLU A 73 3.44 -14.67 -23.66
N VAL A 74 4.56 -14.53 -22.94
CA VAL A 74 5.02 -15.51 -21.94
C VAL A 74 4.08 -15.61 -20.74
N THR A 75 3.42 -14.51 -20.37
CA THR A 75 2.52 -14.48 -19.22
C THR A 75 1.09 -14.93 -19.55
N ARG A 76 0.82 -15.45 -20.77
CA ARG A 76 -0.52 -15.92 -21.15
C ARG A 76 -0.89 -17.20 -20.39
N PRO A 77 -2.08 -17.26 -19.77
CA PRO A 77 -2.51 -18.43 -19.02
C PRO A 77 -2.69 -19.63 -19.94
N VAL A 78 -2.14 -20.77 -19.53
CA VAL A 78 -2.15 -21.99 -20.34
C VAL A 78 -3.37 -22.85 -19.99
N GLY A 79 -3.79 -22.86 -18.70
CA GLY A 79 -4.92 -23.65 -18.19
C GLY A 79 -6.28 -22.94 -18.19
N GLY A 80 -7.38 -23.71 -18.16
CA GLY A 80 -8.76 -23.20 -18.14
C GLY A 80 -9.10 -22.40 -16.87
N LEU A 81 -8.71 -22.90 -15.70
CA LEU A 81 -8.89 -22.21 -14.41
C LEU A 81 -8.07 -20.92 -14.34
N GLU A 82 -6.85 -20.94 -14.86
CA GLU A 82 -5.97 -19.77 -14.90
C GLU A 82 -6.53 -18.69 -15.86
N LYS A 83 -7.12 -19.09 -16.99
CA LYS A 83 -7.87 -18.20 -17.88
C LYS A 83 -9.07 -17.58 -17.18
N ALA A 84 -9.86 -18.37 -16.43
CA ALA A 84 -11.01 -17.88 -15.68
C ALA A 84 -10.60 -16.89 -14.58
N TYR A 85 -9.59 -17.23 -13.79
CA TYR A 85 -9.02 -16.35 -12.76
C TYR A 85 -8.46 -15.06 -13.37
N ARG A 86 -7.70 -15.15 -14.47
CA ARG A 86 -7.18 -13.97 -15.15
C ARG A 86 -8.29 -13.10 -15.73
N ARG A 87 -9.38 -13.70 -16.25
CA ARG A 87 -10.55 -12.96 -16.75
C ARG A 87 -11.31 -12.27 -15.62
N PHE A 88 -11.50 -12.94 -14.49
CA PHE A 88 -12.08 -12.32 -13.29
C PHE A 88 -11.20 -11.17 -12.78
N LYS A 89 -9.89 -11.41 -12.65
CA LYS A 89 -8.90 -10.40 -12.27
C LYS A 89 -8.86 -9.24 -13.26
N SER A 90 -8.96 -9.49 -14.56
CA SER A 90 -8.96 -8.43 -15.58
C SER A 90 -10.28 -7.64 -15.62
N VAL A 91 -11.41 -8.26 -15.28
CA VAL A 91 -12.67 -7.52 -15.08
C VAL A 91 -12.59 -6.65 -13.82
N LEU A 92 -12.01 -7.16 -12.73
CA LEU A 92 -11.96 -6.44 -11.46
C LEU A 92 -10.83 -5.39 -11.38
N ILE A 93 -9.65 -5.67 -11.90
CA ILE A 93 -8.43 -4.83 -11.78
C ILE A 93 -7.98 -4.29 -13.14
N GLY A 94 -8.35 -4.95 -14.23
CA GLY A 94 -7.94 -4.57 -15.59
C GLY A 94 -6.70 -5.32 -16.09
N HIS A 95 -6.27 -4.97 -17.30
CA HIS A 95 -5.14 -5.63 -17.95
C HIS A 95 -3.80 -5.16 -17.34
N PRO A 96 -2.80 -6.06 -17.19
CA PRO A 96 -1.48 -5.69 -16.70
C PRO A 96 -0.80 -4.64 -17.59
N LEU A 97 -0.10 -3.69 -16.96
CA LEU A 97 0.71 -2.66 -17.61
C LEU A 97 2.19 -3.03 -17.56
N ILE A 98 2.94 -2.64 -18.59
CA ILE A 98 4.39 -2.89 -18.64
C ILE A 98 5.09 -1.78 -17.84
N THR A 99 6.15 -2.10 -17.08
CA THR A 99 6.89 -1.10 -16.27
C THR A 99 7.39 0.10 -17.10
N SER A 100 7.67 -0.06 -18.39
CA SER A 100 8.06 1.03 -19.28
C SER A 100 6.92 2.00 -19.65
N GLU A 101 5.67 1.60 -19.42
CA GLU A 101 4.48 2.45 -19.60
C GLU A 101 4.20 3.32 -18.37
N GLU A 102 5.06 3.27 -17.35
CA GLU A 102 5.01 4.13 -16.16
C GLU A 102 5.34 5.60 -16.54
N SER A 103 4.42 6.23 -17.26
CA SER A 103 4.42 7.66 -17.46
C SER A 103 3.54 8.28 -16.38
N HIS A 104 4.17 8.79 -15.31
CA HIS A 104 3.45 9.65 -14.37
C HIS A 104 2.97 10.89 -15.12
N GLN A 105 1.66 10.97 -15.38
CA GLN A 105 1.08 12.19 -15.90
C GLN A 105 1.21 13.27 -14.82
N ARG A 106 2.17 14.17 -15.02
CA ARG A 106 2.35 15.33 -14.14
C ARG A 106 1.08 16.16 -14.14
N LEU A 107 0.69 16.61 -12.95
CA LEU A 107 -0.52 17.36 -12.73
C LEU A 107 -0.21 18.86 -12.80
N ASN A 108 -1.00 19.58 -13.60
CA ASN A 108 -1.04 21.03 -13.53
C ASN A 108 -1.68 21.48 -12.20
N LYS A 109 -1.55 22.76 -11.85
CA LYS A 109 -2.03 23.33 -10.57
C LYS A 109 -3.53 23.09 -10.31
N ILE A 110 -4.35 23.07 -11.36
CA ILE A 110 -5.81 22.88 -11.27
C ILE A 110 -6.11 21.44 -10.87
N LYS A 111 -5.63 20.47 -11.64
CA LYS A 111 -5.79 19.05 -11.33
C LYS A 111 -5.15 18.69 -9.99
N ALA A 112 -3.99 19.25 -9.70
CA ALA A 112 -3.29 18.99 -8.45
C ALA A 112 -4.02 19.58 -7.22
N LEU A 113 -4.63 20.76 -7.34
CA LEU A 113 -5.49 21.30 -6.27
C LEU A 113 -6.69 20.37 -6.03
N ALA A 114 -7.29 19.84 -7.09
CA ALA A 114 -8.44 18.97 -6.92
C ALA A 114 -8.10 17.59 -6.33
N VAL A 115 -6.89 17.07 -6.63
CA VAL A 115 -6.43 15.76 -6.16
C VAL A 115 -5.82 15.83 -4.76
N PHE A 116 -4.93 16.79 -4.49
CA PHE A 116 -4.22 16.90 -3.20
C PHE A 116 -4.86 17.90 -2.24
N GLY A 117 -5.63 18.85 -2.75
CA GLY A 117 -6.34 19.84 -1.92
C GLY A 117 -7.73 19.38 -1.48
N SER A 118 -8.26 18.30 -2.04
CA SER A 118 -9.56 17.73 -1.64
C SER A 118 -9.59 17.38 -0.15
N ASP A 119 -8.55 16.74 0.35
CA ASP A 119 -8.41 16.31 1.73
C ASP A 119 -8.55 17.48 2.73
N PRO A 120 -7.68 18.51 2.68
CA PRO A 120 -7.83 19.66 3.57
C PRO A 120 -9.10 20.47 3.32
N ILE A 121 -9.51 20.68 2.06
CA ILE A 121 -10.73 21.47 1.77
C ILE A 121 -11.97 20.75 2.31
N SER A 122 -12.06 19.43 2.19
CA SER A 122 -13.20 18.65 2.68
C SER A 122 -13.35 18.70 4.20
N SER A 123 -12.28 19.01 4.93
CA SER A 123 -12.28 19.04 6.40
C SER A 123 -13.19 20.13 6.97
N CYS A 124 -13.49 21.18 6.19
CA CYS A 124 -14.47 22.20 6.59
C CYS A 124 -15.90 21.67 6.69
N ALA A 125 -16.21 20.51 6.10
CA ALA A 125 -17.54 19.91 6.12
C ALA A 125 -17.94 19.36 7.51
N TYR A 126 -16.96 18.98 8.33
CA TYR A 126 -17.20 18.42 9.67
C TYR A 126 -16.56 19.22 10.80
N ALA A 127 -15.48 19.98 10.55
CA ALA A 127 -14.74 20.65 11.63
C ALA A 127 -15.56 21.65 12.47
N THR A 128 -16.49 22.38 11.83
CA THR A 128 -17.37 23.34 12.53
C THR A 128 -18.31 22.59 13.47
N GLU A 129 -18.89 21.50 12.97
CA GLU A 129 -19.81 20.65 13.71
C GLU A 129 -19.15 20.02 14.93
N GLU A 130 -17.92 19.52 14.77
CA GLU A 130 -17.14 18.93 15.85
C GLU A 130 -16.83 19.93 16.98
N ALA A 131 -16.55 21.20 16.64
CA ALA A 131 -16.40 22.25 17.66
C ALA A 131 -17.72 22.52 18.39
N MET A 132 -18.84 22.55 17.65
CA MET A 132 -20.18 22.79 18.20
C MET A 132 -20.66 21.64 19.09
N LEU A 133 -20.39 20.38 18.72
CA LEU A 133 -20.73 19.18 19.50
C LEU A 133 -20.09 19.18 20.90
N ILE A 134 -18.92 19.78 21.06
CA ILE A 134 -18.30 19.95 22.38
C ILE A 134 -18.91 21.14 23.12
N LEU A 135 -19.18 22.26 22.44
CA LEU A 135 -19.71 23.47 23.06
C LEU A 135 -21.16 23.33 23.54
N ILE A 136 -21.98 22.51 22.86
CA ILE A 136 -23.41 22.35 23.17
C ILE A 136 -23.66 21.87 24.61
N VAL A 137 -22.69 21.16 25.20
CA VAL A 137 -22.76 20.66 26.59
C VAL A 137 -22.83 21.81 27.60
N ALA A 138 -22.31 22.99 27.25
CA ALA A 138 -22.45 24.24 28.02
C ALA A 138 -23.70 25.07 27.66
N GLY A 139 -24.62 24.49 26.90
CA GLY A 139 -25.86 25.10 26.45
C GLY A 139 -25.74 25.84 25.11
N SER A 140 -26.90 26.14 24.51
CA SER A 140 -26.97 26.73 23.16
C SER A 140 -26.31 28.10 23.04
N SER A 141 -26.19 28.86 24.14
CA SER A 141 -25.52 30.17 24.15
C SER A 141 -24.00 30.07 23.92
N ALA A 142 -23.39 28.95 24.31
CA ALA A 142 -21.96 28.69 24.12
C ALA A 142 -21.58 28.44 22.66
N LEU A 143 -22.54 28.06 21.80
CA LEU A 143 -22.29 27.77 20.39
C LEU A 143 -21.75 28.97 19.61
N ASN A 144 -22.04 30.20 20.04
CA ASN A 144 -21.45 31.42 19.46
C ASN A 144 -19.91 31.44 19.52
N LEU A 145 -19.30 30.70 20.45
CA LEU A 145 -17.85 30.58 20.53
C LEU A 145 -17.24 29.79 19.37
N ALA A 146 -18.03 28.98 18.65
CA ALA A 146 -17.54 28.19 17.53
C ALA A 146 -16.90 29.07 16.44
N PHE A 147 -17.43 30.27 16.17
CA PHE A 147 -16.84 31.20 15.22
C PHE A 147 -15.46 31.71 15.67
N PHE A 148 -15.30 32.06 16.96
CA PHE A 148 -14.01 32.50 17.49
C PHE A 148 -12.98 31.36 17.53
N ILE A 149 -13.43 30.13 17.78
CA ILE A 149 -12.59 28.94 17.66
C ILE A 149 -12.14 28.75 16.21
N ALA A 150 -13.06 28.87 15.25
CA ALA A 150 -12.73 28.77 13.83
C ALA A 150 -11.74 29.85 13.39
N LEU A 151 -11.85 31.07 13.94
CA LEU A 151 -10.88 32.15 13.75
C LEU A 151 -9.49 31.79 14.29
N ALA A 152 -9.41 31.27 15.52
CA ALA A 152 -8.14 30.85 16.11
C ALA A 152 -7.49 29.72 15.29
N VAL A 153 -8.26 28.70 14.90
CA VAL A 153 -7.78 27.59 14.07
C VAL A 153 -7.33 28.07 12.69
N SER A 154 -8.03 29.04 12.07
CA SER A 154 -7.64 29.61 10.77
C SER A 154 -6.33 30.39 10.82
N ILE A 155 -6.05 31.07 11.93
CA ILE A 155 -4.75 31.74 12.16
C ILE A 155 -3.64 30.70 12.23
N ILE A 156 -3.86 29.60 12.94
CA ILE A 156 -2.87 28.53 13.06
C ILE A 156 -2.67 27.83 11.71
N LEU A 157 -3.75 27.53 10.99
CA LEU A 157 -3.68 26.98 9.63
C LEU A 157 -2.80 27.85 8.74
N SER A 158 -2.93 29.17 8.83
CA SER A 158 -2.09 30.11 8.09
C SER A 158 -0.61 29.96 8.46
N ILE A 159 -0.29 29.87 9.76
CA ILE A 159 1.09 29.65 10.24
C ILE A 159 1.65 28.33 9.68
N VAL A 160 0.88 27.24 9.78
CA VAL A 160 1.29 25.91 9.30
C VAL A 160 1.48 25.93 7.77
N ALA A 161 0.54 26.51 7.02
CA ALA A 161 0.64 26.62 5.56
C ALA A 161 1.88 27.41 5.12
N PHE A 162 2.22 28.51 5.80
CA PHE A 162 3.46 29.24 5.53
C PHE A 162 4.72 28.43 5.84
N SER A 163 4.69 27.64 6.91
CA SER A 163 5.78 26.74 7.26
C SER A 163 5.98 25.65 6.21
N TYR A 164 4.91 24.94 5.84
CA TYR A 164 4.92 23.89 4.82
C TYR A 164 5.31 24.40 3.43
N ARG A 165 5.00 25.65 3.12
CA ARG A 165 5.48 26.29 1.89
C ARG A 165 7.01 26.28 1.81
N GLN A 166 7.72 26.47 2.93
CA GLN A 166 9.19 26.39 2.96
C GLN A 166 9.67 24.95 2.79
N THR A 167 9.01 24.00 3.44
CA THR A 167 9.31 22.57 3.33
C THR A 167 9.23 22.08 1.88
N VAL A 168 8.19 22.50 1.14
CA VAL A 168 8.01 22.15 -0.29
C VAL A 168 9.13 22.69 -1.17
N TYR A 169 9.70 23.87 -0.85
CA TYR A 169 10.86 24.39 -1.56
C TYR A 169 12.16 23.67 -1.20
N ALA A 170 12.33 23.29 0.06
CA ALA A 170 13.52 22.57 0.54
C ALA A 170 13.55 21.10 0.08
N TYR A 171 12.38 20.49 -0.15
CA TYR A 171 12.22 19.06 -0.49
C TYR A 171 11.46 18.82 -1.81
N PRO A 172 12.05 19.10 -2.99
CA PRO A 172 11.39 18.92 -4.29
C PRO A 172 11.04 17.46 -4.64
N GLN A 173 11.80 16.50 -4.08
CA GLN A 173 11.55 15.07 -4.30
C GLN A 173 10.36 14.52 -3.48
N GLY A 174 9.65 15.39 -2.74
CA GLY A 174 8.64 14.96 -1.78
C GLY A 174 9.32 14.52 -0.49
N GLY A 175 9.19 15.36 0.53
CA GLY A 175 9.83 15.14 1.82
C GLY A 175 8.85 14.65 2.88
N GLY A 176 7.66 15.26 2.93
CA GLY A 176 6.72 15.05 4.02
C GLY A 176 7.34 15.24 5.41
N SER A 177 6.56 14.96 6.44
CA SER A 177 7.07 14.97 7.81
C SER A 177 8.11 13.85 8.03
N TYR A 178 8.02 12.72 7.32
CA TYR A 178 8.96 11.60 7.45
C TYR A 178 10.40 11.94 7.03
N ASN A 179 10.64 12.38 5.78
CA ASN A 179 12.01 12.61 5.30
C ASN A 179 12.62 13.81 6.01
N VAL A 180 11.83 14.87 6.25
CA VAL A 180 12.28 16.06 6.98
C VAL A 180 12.74 15.68 8.39
N SER A 181 11.95 14.91 9.14
CA SER A 181 12.33 14.50 10.49
C SER A 181 13.48 13.50 10.48
N ARG A 182 13.51 12.53 9.55
CA ARG A 182 14.58 11.54 9.45
C ARG A 182 15.95 12.17 9.19
N GLU A 183 16.03 13.08 8.23
CA GLU A 183 17.31 13.69 7.83
C GLU A 183 17.82 14.72 8.84
N ASN A 184 16.91 15.45 9.50
CA ASN A 184 17.31 16.57 10.36
C ASN A 184 17.34 16.20 11.86
N LEU A 185 16.39 15.38 12.33
CA LEU A 185 16.25 14.99 13.75
C LEU A 185 16.74 13.55 14.02
N GLY A 186 16.92 12.73 12.98
CA GLY A 186 17.44 11.38 13.07
C GLY A 186 16.38 10.29 12.88
N LYS A 187 16.85 9.03 12.84
CA LYS A 187 16.03 7.86 12.45
C LYS A 187 14.79 7.69 13.33
N PHE A 188 14.92 7.79 14.65
CA PHE A 188 13.81 7.58 15.58
C PHE A 188 12.69 8.61 15.38
N ALA A 189 13.03 9.89 15.28
CA ALA A 189 12.05 10.95 14.99
C ALA A 189 11.36 10.74 13.64
N GLY A 190 12.12 10.29 12.62
CA GLY A 190 11.55 9.86 11.34
C GLY A 190 10.52 8.73 11.51
N LEU A 191 10.84 7.66 12.23
CA LEU A 191 9.91 6.53 12.43
C LEU A 191 8.66 6.93 13.22
N VAL A 192 8.78 7.83 14.20
CA VAL A 192 7.64 8.39 14.92
C VAL A 192 6.74 9.19 13.97
N ALA A 193 7.34 10.06 13.13
CA ALA A 193 6.60 10.81 12.11
C ALA A 193 5.93 9.87 11.08
N ALA A 194 6.62 8.83 10.62
CA ALA A 194 6.06 7.83 9.71
C ALA A 194 4.89 7.06 10.33
N SER A 195 5.01 6.68 11.60
CA SER A 195 3.94 6.00 12.34
C SER A 195 2.71 6.89 12.45
N ALA A 196 2.90 8.16 12.81
CA ALA A 196 1.83 9.15 12.87
C ALA A 196 1.15 9.33 11.50
N LEU A 197 1.91 9.49 10.41
CA LEU A 197 1.37 9.64 9.05
C LEU A 197 0.61 8.39 8.56
N LEU A 198 1.09 7.18 8.86
CA LEU A 198 0.39 5.96 8.45
C LEU A 198 -0.95 5.80 9.17
N ILE A 199 -1.00 6.15 10.46
CA ILE A 199 -2.25 6.22 11.21
C ILE A 199 -3.14 7.31 10.62
N ASP A 200 -2.57 8.47 10.30
CA ASP A 200 -3.30 9.59 9.72
C ASP A 200 -4.03 9.17 8.44
N TYR A 201 -3.33 8.55 7.49
CA TYR A 201 -3.95 8.09 6.25
C TYR A 201 -5.07 7.07 6.48
N VAL A 202 -4.92 6.16 7.44
CA VAL A 202 -5.98 5.21 7.81
C VAL A 202 -7.21 5.95 8.33
N LEU A 203 -7.00 6.96 9.18
CA LEU A 203 -8.07 7.76 9.73
C LEU A 203 -8.67 8.71 8.68
N THR A 204 -7.89 9.26 7.75
CA THR A 204 -8.39 10.06 6.62
C THR A 204 -9.37 9.26 5.77
N VAL A 205 -9.06 8.01 5.43
CA VAL A 205 -10.02 7.15 4.70
C VAL A 205 -11.29 6.94 5.54
N SER A 206 -11.13 6.63 6.83
CA SER A 206 -12.25 6.31 7.71
C SER A 206 -13.16 7.53 7.94
N VAL A 207 -12.60 8.64 8.41
CA VAL A 207 -13.32 9.89 8.71
C VAL A 207 -13.96 10.46 7.45
N SER A 208 -13.21 10.60 6.36
CA SER A 208 -13.75 11.23 5.16
C SER A 208 -14.86 10.38 4.52
N ILE A 209 -14.74 9.06 4.49
CA ILE A 209 -15.82 8.22 3.95
C ILE A 209 -17.04 8.25 4.86
N VAL A 210 -16.87 8.16 6.19
CA VAL A 210 -18.00 8.22 7.13
C VAL A 210 -18.70 9.59 7.07
N ALA A 211 -17.94 10.69 7.07
CA ALA A 211 -18.50 12.04 6.88
C ALA A 211 -19.20 12.17 5.51
N GLY A 212 -18.64 11.54 4.47
CA GLY A 212 -19.27 11.48 3.14
C GLY A 212 -20.61 10.75 3.17
N THR A 213 -20.71 9.66 3.93
CA THR A 213 -21.99 8.97 4.15
C THR A 213 -22.96 9.78 4.99
N ALA A 214 -22.47 10.56 5.96
CA ALA A 214 -23.29 11.47 6.76
C ALA A 214 -23.92 12.59 5.92
N ALA A 215 -23.25 13.07 4.87
CA ALA A 215 -23.84 13.99 3.90
C ALA A 215 -24.98 13.33 3.09
N VAL A 216 -24.83 12.06 2.72
CA VAL A 216 -25.88 11.28 2.03
C VAL A 216 -27.08 11.07 2.93
N THR A 217 -26.86 10.63 4.18
CA THR A 217 -27.97 10.44 5.12
C THR A 217 -28.64 11.75 5.46
N SER A 218 -27.90 12.84 5.68
CA SER A 218 -28.47 14.19 5.87
C SER A 218 -29.42 14.58 4.74
N ALA A 219 -29.04 14.32 3.48
CA ALA A 219 -29.90 14.58 2.33
C ALA A 219 -31.18 13.71 2.35
N LEU A 220 -31.08 12.44 2.76
CA LEU A 220 -32.23 11.54 2.88
C LEU A 220 -33.18 11.91 4.02
N TYR A 221 -32.66 12.37 5.17
CA TYR A 221 -33.48 12.94 6.24
C TYR A 221 -34.23 14.17 5.74
N ALA A 222 -33.55 15.09 5.05
CA ALA A 222 -34.18 16.28 4.45
C ALA A 222 -35.23 15.94 3.37
N SER A 223 -35.10 14.80 2.67
CA SER A 223 -36.09 14.28 1.72
C SER A 223 -37.30 13.58 2.36
N GLY A 224 -37.32 13.41 3.70
CA GLY A 224 -38.40 12.72 4.42
C GLY A 224 -38.23 11.20 4.57
N PHE A 225 -37.09 10.63 4.14
CA PHE A 225 -36.77 9.20 4.27
C PHE A 225 -36.15 8.84 5.64
N GLY A 226 -36.03 9.80 6.57
CA GLY A 226 -35.42 9.61 7.89
C GLY A 226 -36.03 8.46 8.70
N SER A 227 -37.36 8.40 8.77
CA SER A 227 -38.07 7.32 9.49
C SER A 227 -37.76 5.91 8.98
N GLN A 228 -37.46 5.76 7.69
CA GLN A 228 -37.09 4.47 7.09
C GLN A 228 -35.65 4.11 7.40
N ILE A 229 -34.75 5.10 7.47
CA ILE A 229 -33.37 4.91 7.92
C ILE A 229 -33.37 4.48 9.39
N ASP A 230 -34.15 5.15 10.24
CA ASP A 230 -34.27 4.81 11.66
C ASP A 230 -34.84 3.39 11.86
N ALA A 231 -35.88 3.03 11.11
CA ALA A 231 -36.45 1.68 11.13
C ALA A 231 -35.44 0.61 10.70
N LEU A 232 -34.66 0.89 9.65
CA LEU A 232 -33.63 -0.02 9.17
C LEU A 232 -32.49 -0.16 10.19
N ASN A 233 -32.03 0.95 10.78
CA ASN A 233 -31.04 0.97 11.84
C ASN A 233 -31.52 0.23 13.10
N ALA A 234 -32.81 0.27 13.42
CA ALA A 234 -33.38 -0.48 14.54
C ALA A 234 -33.37 -2.00 14.33
N THR A 235 -33.43 -2.46 13.07
CA THR A 235 -33.35 -3.89 12.74
C THR A 235 -31.92 -4.43 12.61
N LEU A 236 -30.95 -3.56 12.36
CA LEU A 236 -29.55 -3.94 12.18
C LEU A 236 -28.81 -3.96 13.53
N PRO A 237 -27.78 -4.79 13.70
CA PRO A 237 -26.87 -4.66 14.84
C PRO A 237 -26.25 -3.25 14.85
N HIS A 238 -26.03 -2.68 16.03
CA HIS A 238 -25.51 -1.31 16.15
C HIS A 238 -24.23 -1.04 15.33
N ASN A 239 -23.34 -2.04 15.25
CA ASN A 239 -22.07 -1.95 14.51
C ASN A 239 -22.22 -2.14 12.98
N PHE A 240 -23.43 -2.38 12.49
CA PHE A 240 -23.75 -2.60 11.07
C PHE A 240 -24.93 -1.72 10.62
N ASN A 241 -25.02 -0.50 11.17
CA ASN A 241 -26.00 0.50 10.73
C ASN A 241 -25.80 0.91 9.25
N VAL A 242 -26.74 1.69 8.71
CA VAL A 242 -26.71 2.14 7.32
C VAL A 242 -25.43 2.91 6.97
N ASN A 243 -24.93 3.76 7.88
CA ASN A 243 -23.70 4.53 7.68
C ASN A 243 -22.48 3.62 7.50
N VAL A 244 -22.36 2.58 8.32
CA VAL A 244 -21.28 1.58 8.23
C VAL A 244 -21.36 0.83 6.90
N LEU A 245 -22.54 0.37 6.50
CA LEU A 245 -22.72 -0.39 5.26
C LEU A 245 -22.36 0.46 4.04
N LEU A 246 -22.84 1.71 3.98
CA LEU A 246 -22.49 2.65 2.92
C LEU A 246 -20.98 2.98 2.94
N SER A 247 -20.39 3.14 4.12
CA SER A 247 -18.97 3.47 4.25
C SER A 247 -18.09 2.34 3.76
N VAL A 248 -18.36 1.09 4.17
CA VAL A 248 -17.64 -0.10 3.70
C VAL A 248 -17.82 -0.28 2.20
N PHE A 249 -19.01 -0.01 1.67
CA PHE A 249 -19.27 -0.02 0.22
C PHE A 249 -18.42 1.01 -0.52
N PHE A 250 -18.34 2.25 -0.05
CA PHE A 250 -17.47 3.27 -0.66
C PHE A 250 -15.99 2.94 -0.51
N ILE A 251 -15.54 2.41 0.63
CA ILE A 251 -14.16 1.91 0.80
C ILE A 251 -13.86 0.83 -0.24
N LEU A 252 -14.79 -0.11 -0.48
CA LEU A 252 -14.62 -1.16 -1.48
C LEU A 252 -14.52 -0.59 -2.90
N ILE A 253 -15.39 0.35 -3.27
CA ILE A 253 -15.33 1.05 -4.57
C ILE A 253 -13.98 1.74 -4.74
N MET A 254 -13.53 2.47 -3.72
CA MET A 254 -12.25 3.19 -3.74
C MET A 254 -11.05 2.24 -3.83
N THR A 255 -11.13 1.10 -3.16
CA THR A 255 -10.12 0.04 -3.22
C THR A 255 -10.00 -0.52 -4.62
N VAL A 256 -11.14 -0.90 -5.23
CA VAL A 256 -11.18 -1.42 -6.61
C VAL A 256 -10.69 -0.36 -7.59
N GLY A 257 -11.10 0.89 -7.43
CA GLY A 257 -10.66 2.00 -8.28
C GLY A 257 -9.15 2.24 -8.22
N ASN A 258 -8.56 2.21 -7.03
CA ASN A 258 -7.12 2.37 -6.85
C ASN A 258 -6.32 1.16 -7.35
N LEU A 259 -6.82 -0.06 -7.16
CA LEU A 259 -6.22 -1.27 -7.75
C LEU A 259 -6.28 -1.25 -9.28
N ARG A 260 -7.35 -0.69 -9.86
CA ARG A 260 -7.50 -0.51 -11.31
C ARG A 260 -6.57 0.55 -11.92
N GLY A 261 -5.96 1.40 -11.10
CA GLY A 261 -5.12 2.51 -11.56
C GLY A 261 -5.92 3.76 -11.95
N ILE A 262 -7.14 3.95 -11.44
CA ILE A 262 -7.95 5.17 -11.71
C ILE A 262 -7.20 6.45 -11.29
N ARG A 263 -6.22 6.34 -10.39
CA ARG A 263 -5.33 7.43 -9.91
C ARG A 263 -4.71 8.26 -11.06
N GLU A 264 -4.47 7.68 -12.24
CA GLU A 264 -3.85 8.38 -13.36
C GLU A 264 -4.81 9.34 -14.09
N SER A 265 -6.12 9.18 -13.93
CA SER A 265 -7.13 10.03 -14.55
C SER A 265 -7.49 11.22 -13.65
N GLY A 266 -6.52 12.09 -13.35
CA GLY A 266 -6.70 13.26 -12.47
C GLY A 266 -7.90 14.18 -12.82
N ALA A 267 -8.49 14.04 -14.01
CA ALA A 267 -9.73 14.69 -14.42
C ALA A 267 -10.99 14.15 -13.69
N ILE A 268 -11.06 12.85 -13.40
CA ILE A 268 -12.23 12.23 -12.73
C ILE A 268 -12.35 12.77 -11.30
N PHE A 269 -11.23 12.95 -10.61
CA PHE A 269 -11.19 13.52 -9.26
C PHE A 269 -11.41 15.04 -9.25
N ALA A 270 -11.29 15.73 -10.39
CA ALA A 270 -11.47 17.17 -10.46
C ALA A 270 -12.94 17.59 -10.37
N ILE A 271 -13.86 16.77 -10.89
CA ILE A 271 -15.28 17.11 -11.01
C ILE A 271 -15.91 17.34 -9.62
N PRO A 272 -15.82 16.40 -8.65
CA PRO A 272 -16.47 16.60 -7.35
C PRO A 272 -15.87 17.76 -6.57
N THR A 273 -14.54 17.94 -6.62
CA THR A 273 -13.85 19.00 -5.88
C THR A 273 -14.26 20.40 -6.37
N TYR A 274 -14.31 20.62 -7.69
CA TYR A 274 -14.71 21.92 -8.22
C TYR A 274 -16.22 22.16 -8.13
N LEU A 275 -17.04 21.12 -8.25
CA LEU A 275 -18.47 21.22 -7.99
C LEU A 275 -18.73 21.64 -6.53
N PHE A 276 -18.02 21.05 -5.58
CA PHE A 276 -18.11 21.43 -4.16
C PHE A 276 -17.64 22.86 -3.93
N LEU A 277 -16.48 23.24 -4.45
CA LEU A 277 -15.97 24.61 -4.29
C LEU A 277 -16.91 25.68 -4.89
N ALA A 278 -17.49 25.41 -6.06
CA ALA A 278 -18.43 26.31 -6.71
C ALA A 278 -19.75 26.42 -5.93
N SER A 279 -20.33 25.28 -5.54
CA SER A 279 -21.58 25.24 -4.76
C SER A 279 -21.41 25.82 -3.36
N LEU A 280 -20.30 25.54 -2.68
CA LEU A 280 -19.95 26.15 -1.39
C LEU A 280 -19.74 27.66 -1.53
N GLY A 281 -19.00 28.11 -2.55
CA GLY A 281 -18.80 29.54 -2.79
C GLY A 281 -20.12 30.29 -3.01
N LEU A 282 -21.03 29.67 -3.75
CA LEU A 282 -22.38 30.20 -3.98
C LEU A 282 -23.22 30.19 -2.69
N LEU A 283 -23.14 29.12 -1.89
CA LEU A 283 -23.80 29.02 -0.57
C LEU A 283 -23.31 30.12 0.38
N LEU A 284 -22.00 30.33 0.48
CA LEU A 284 -21.43 31.37 1.32
C LEU A 284 -21.80 32.76 0.81
N GLY A 285 -21.74 33.00 -0.50
CA GLY A 285 -22.13 34.28 -1.10
C GLY A 285 -23.60 34.62 -0.85
N MET A 286 -24.50 33.68 -1.14
CA MET A 286 -25.94 33.87 -0.92
C MET A 286 -26.27 33.96 0.57
N GLY A 287 -25.70 33.09 1.41
CA GLY A 287 -25.94 33.11 2.86
C GLY A 287 -25.49 34.42 3.50
N LEU A 288 -24.33 34.96 3.11
CA LEU A 288 -23.88 36.27 3.58
C LEU A 288 -24.80 37.40 3.11
N VAL A 289 -25.22 37.41 1.84
CA VAL A 289 -26.18 38.41 1.33
C VAL A 289 -27.49 38.34 2.11
N GLN A 290 -28.04 37.15 2.29
CA GLN A 290 -29.28 36.94 3.05
C GLN A 290 -29.14 37.35 4.52
N ALA A 291 -27.98 37.12 5.14
CA ALA A 291 -27.69 37.57 6.50
C ALA A 291 -27.66 39.11 6.59
N PHE A 292 -27.02 39.78 5.62
CA PHE A 292 -26.96 41.25 5.58
C PHE A 292 -28.32 41.89 5.25
N THR A 293 -29.14 41.27 4.41
CA THR A 293 -30.48 41.76 4.06
C THR A 293 -31.54 41.39 5.09
N GLY A 294 -31.20 40.58 6.10
CA GLY A 294 -32.15 40.09 7.11
C GLY A 294 -33.20 39.12 6.58
N THR A 295 -32.99 38.56 5.37
CA THR A 295 -33.90 37.59 4.74
C THR A 295 -33.49 36.14 5.01
N LEU A 296 -32.35 35.93 5.66
CA LEU A 296 -31.94 34.61 6.12
C LEU A 296 -32.87 34.20 7.26
N HIS A 297 -33.76 33.25 7.00
CA HIS A 297 -34.64 32.75 8.05
C HIS A 297 -33.79 32.07 9.13
N PRO A 298 -33.95 32.44 10.42
CA PRO A 298 -33.41 31.64 11.50
C PRO A 298 -33.92 30.21 11.35
N ALA A 299 -33.09 29.21 11.63
CA ALA A 299 -33.62 27.87 11.81
C ALA A 299 -34.71 27.92 12.90
N GLU A 300 -35.71 27.03 12.83
CA GLU A 300 -36.68 26.88 13.93
C GLU A 300 -35.89 26.83 15.24
N PRO A 301 -36.18 27.73 16.20
CA PRO A 301 -35.36 27.88 17.39
C PRO A 301 -35.26 26.52 18.07
N PRO A 302 -34.06 25.94 18.17
CA PRO A 302 -33.91 24.61 18.72
C PRO A 302 -34.33 24.64 20.20
N PRO A 303 -34.78 23.50 20.75
CA PRO A 303 -35.08 23.41 22.17
C PRO A 303 -33.87 23.87 22.98
N LEU A 304 -34.10 24.69 24.00
CA LEU A 304 -33.07 25.12 24.94
C LEU A 304 -32.40 23.87 25.52
N VAL A 305 -31.16 23.60 25.11
CA VAL A 305 -30.39 22.49 25.66
C VAL A 305 -29.95 22.89 27.07
N PRO A 306 -30.34 22.15 28.11
CA PRO A 306 -29.95 22.46 29.48
C PRO A 306 -28.44 22.38 29.63
N ILE A 307 -27.88 23.30 30.42
CA ILE A 307 -26.43 23.34 30.71
C ILE A 307 -26.06 22.09 31.50
N ALA A 308 -25.29 21.19 30.88
CA ALA A 308 -24.79 19.98 31.51
C ALA A 308 -23.41 20.20 32.16
N GLU A 309 -22.57 21.04 31.56
CA GLU A 309 -21.26 21.45 32.10
C GLU A 309 -21.10 22.99 32.06
N PRO A 310 -20.43 23.62 33.05
CA PRO A 310 -20.17 25.05 33.01
C PRO A 310 -19.20 25.40 31.86
N LEU A 311 -19.41 26.56 31.24
CA LEU A 311 -18.48 27.10 30.26
C LEU A 311 -17.14 27.43 30.94
N SER A 312 -16.16 26.56 30.74
CA SER A 312 -14.82 26.67 31.30
C SER A 312 -13.77 26.80 30.20
N LEU A 313 -12.59 27.34 30.56
CA LEU A 313 -11.44 27.36 29.64
C LEU A 313 -11.11 25.94 29.13
N TRP A 314 -11.26 24.93 29.99
CA TRP A 314 -11.08 23.53 29.62
C TRP A 314 -12.03 23.07 28.51
N LEU A 315 -13.32 23.44 28.60
CA LEU A 315 -14.30 23.12 27.57
C LEU A 315 -14.00 23.84 26.25
N VAL A 316 -13.59 25.12 26.32
CA VAL A 316 -13.16 25.88 25.14
C VAL A 316 -11.94 25.23 24.48
N LEU A 317 -10.97 24.77 25.26
CA LEU A 317 -9.80 24.04 24.74
C LEU A 317 -10.17 22.68 24.12
N ARG A 318 -11.15 21.96 24.69
CA ARG A 318 -11.70 20.73 24.09
C ARG A 318 -12.38 21.00 22.75
N ALA A 319 -13.19 22.05 22.67
CA ALA A 319 -13.87 22.45 21.43
C ALA A 319 -12.87 22.95 20.38
N PHE A 320 -11.86 23.71 20.80
CA PHE A 320 -10.75 24.12 19.94
C PHE A 320 -9.98 22.90 19.40
N SER A 321 -9.67 21.92 20.25
CA SER A 321 -9.02 20.67 19.83
C SER A 321 -9.86 19.89 18.81
N ALA A 322 -11.19 19.92 18.93
CA ALA A 322 -12.10 19.28 17.99
C ALA A 322 -12.09 20.02 16.64
N GLY A 323 -12.27 21.35 16.66
CA GLY A 323 -12.25 22.18 15.44
C GLY A 323 -10.89 22.25 14.75
N ALA A 324 -9.79 22.04 15.48
CA ALA A 324 -8.43 21.98 14.94
C ALA A 324 -8.23 20.85 13.92
N VAL A 325 -9.15 19.87 13.86
CA VAL A 325 -9.20 18.87 12.79
C VAL A 325 -9.28 19.51 11.41
N ALA A 326 -9.79 20.73 11.25
CA ALA A 326 -9.84 21.44 9.97
C ALA A 326 -8.46 21.54 9.26
N MET A 327 -7.36 21.45 10.01
CA MET A 327 -5.99 21.53 9.48
C MET A 327 -5.48 20.20 8.89
N SER A 328 -6.25 19.12 8.99
CA SER A 328 -5.98 17.82 8.39
C SER A 328 -5.70 17.92 6.89
N GLY A 329 -4.88 17.01 6.36
CA GLY A 329 -4.65 16.90 4.92
C GLY A 329 -3.81 18.00 4.26
N THR A 330 -3.44 19.07 4.97
CA THR A 330 -2.56 20.13 4.44
C THR A 330 -1.17 19.61 4.02
N GLU A 331 -0.75 18.50 4.62
CA GLU A 331 0.46 17.75 4.31
C GLU A 331 0.42 16.99 2.99
N ALA A 332 -0.77 16.67 2.46
CA ALA A 332 -0.92 15.90 1.22
C ALA A 332 -0.20 16.57 0.04
N ILE A 333 -0.29 17.90 -0.07
CA ILE A 333 0.42 18.66 -1.11
C ILE A 333 1.93 18.56 -0.95
N SER A 334 2.43 18.53 0.29
CA SER A 334 3.87 18.43 0.58
C SER A 334 4.45 17.03 0.34
N ASN A 335 3.62 16.00 0.45
CA ASN A 335 3.96 14.62 0.08
C ASN A 335 3.86 14.41 -1.44
N GLY A 336 2.94 15.13 -2.09
CA GLY A 336 2.64 15.03 -3.52
C GLY A 336 3.53 15.84 -4.46
N VAL A 337 4.56 16.55 -3.99
CA VAL A 337 5.38 17.47 -4.81
C VAL A 337 5.89 16.86 -6.14
N PRO A 338 6.38 15.60 -6.19
CA PRO A 338 6.87 15.00 -7.44
C PRO A 338 5.80 14.80 -8.52
N ALA A 339 4.52 14.83 -8.14
CA ALA A 339 3.41 14.66 -9.08
C ALA A 339 3.07 15.95 -9.83
N PHE A 340 3.63 17.10 -9.44
CA PHE A 340 3.35 18.38 -10.09
C PHE A 340 4.14 18.54 -11.40
N GLU A 341 3.61 19.35 -12.32
CA GLU A 341 4.37 19.83 -13.48
C GLU A 341 5.57 20.69 -13.07
N ARG A 342 6.64 20.64 -13.87
CA ARG A 342 7.83 21.46 -13.63
C ARG A 342 7.52 22.94 -13.83
N PRO A 343 8.05 23.85 -12.99
CA PRO A 343 8.85 23.60 -11.77
C PRO A 343 8.01 23.07 -10.59
N GLU A 344 8.33 21.87 -10.08
CA GLU A 344 7.44 21.11 -9.17
C GLU A 344 7.17 21.87 -7.85
N SER A 345 8.22 22.27 -7.12
CA SER A 345 8.09 22.96 -5.83
C SER A 345 7.34 24.30 -5.92
N LYS A 346 7.51 25.07 -7.00
CA LYS A 346 6.82 26.36 -7.16
C LYS A 346 5.33 26.17 -7.38
N ASN A 347 4.97 25.17 -8.18
CA ASN A 347 3.56 24.83 -8.43
C ASN A 347 2.91 24.28 -7.16
N ALA A 348 3.56 23.35 -6.45
CA ALA A 348 3.07 22.81 -5.20
C ALA A 348 2.91 23.89 -4.10
N ALA A 349 3.88 24.78 -3.93
CA ALA A 349 3.82 25.89 -2.98
C ALA A 349 2.67 26.87 -3.27
N THR A 350 2.42 27.15 -4.56
CA THR A 350 1.30 28.01 -4.98
C THR A 350 -0.04 27.33 -4.68
N THR A 351 -0.17 26.04 -5.03
CA THR A 351 -1.37 25.25 -4.75
C THR A 351 -1.65 25.15 -3.25
N LEU A 352 -0.63 24.94 -2.41
CA LEU A 352 -0.76 24.95 -0.94
C LEU A 352 -1.32 26.29 -0.41
N THR A 353 -0.84 27.41 -0.96
CA THR A 353 -1.29 28.75 -0.53
C THR A 353 -2.74 29.01 -0.94
N ILE A 354 -3.12 28.64 -2.17
CA ILE A 354 -4.50 28.75 -2.65
C ILE A 354 -5.44 27.88 -1.80
N MET A 355 -5.03 26.63 -1.55
CA MET A 355 -5.79 25.69 -0.73
C MET A 355 -6.01 26.24 0.69
N ALA A 356 -4.96 26.74 1.35
CA ALA A 356 -5.09 27.31 2.70
C ALA A 356 -6.04 28.52 2.74
N GLY A 357 -6.02 29.37 1.71
CA GLY A 357 -6.95 30.50 1.59
C GLY A 357 -8.40 30.06 1.37
N LEU A 358 -8.63 29.06 0.50
CA LEU A 358 -9.96 28.49 0.26
C LEU A 358 -10.51 27.83 1.52
N LEU A 359 -9.71 27.00 2.20
CA LEU A 359 -10.08 26.33 3.44
C LEU A 359 -10.39 27.34 4.55
N THR A 360 -9.56 28.37 4.72
CA THR A 360 -9.82 29.45 5.71
C THR A 360 -11.14 30.15 5.43
N THR A 361 -11.39 30.51 4.17
CA THR A 361 -12.63 31.20 3.77
C THR A 361 -13.85 30.30 3.99
N ALA A 362 -13.74 29.02 3.59
CA ALA A 362 -14.79 28.03 3.77
C ALA A 362 -15.13 27.81 5.25
N PHE A 363 -14.12 27.55 6.07
CA PHE A 363 -14.29 27.21 7.48
C PHE A 363 -14.86 28.39 8.29
N LEU A 364 -14.36 29.61 8.06
CA LEU A 364 -14.91 30.82 8.68
C LEU A 364 -16.32 31.12 8.19
N GLY A 365 -16.57 30.97 6.90
CA GLY A 365 -17.89 31.22 6.30
C GLY A 365 -18.95 30.28 6.85
N ILE A 366 -18.68 28.97 6.89
CA ILE A 366 -19.60 27.98 7.46
C ILE A 366 -19.81 28.24 8.95
N SER A 367 -18.73 28.51 9.71
CA SER A 367 -18.83 28.78 11.15
C SER A 367 -19.63 30.05 11.45
N TYR A 368 -19.45 31.09 10.64
CA TYR A 368 -20.22 32.33 10.76
C TYR A 368 -21.70 32.09 10.50
N LEU A 369 -22.06 31.45 9.38
CA LEU A 369 -23.46 31.18 9.07
C LEU A 369 -24.10 30.27 10.11
N ALA A 370 -23.43 29.19 10.52
CA ALA A 370 -23.96 28.27 11.52
C ALA A 370 -24.23 28.94 12.87
N THR A 371 -23.31 29.80 13.33
CA THR A 371 -23.49 30.53 14.60
C THR A 371 -24.51 31.66 14.48
N HIS A 372 -24.52 32.41 13.39
CA HIS A 372 -25.47 33.49 13.16
C HIS A 372 -26.92 33.00 13.08
N MET A 373 -27.12 31.80 12.55
CA MET A 373 -28.44 31.16 12.43
C MET A 373 -28.87 30.40 13.68
N GLY A 374 -28.00 30.26 14.69
CA GLY A 374 -28.28 29.51 15.92
C GLY A 374 -28.46 28.00 15.67
N LEU A 375 -27.75 27.42 14.71
CA LEU A 375 -27.84 26.00 14.39
C LEU A 375 -27.33 25.13 15.53
N VAL A 376 -27.88 23.94 15.66
CA VAL A 376 -27.53 22.97 16.70
C VAL A 376 -27.21 21.62 16.05
N PRO A 377 -26.11 20.96 16.43
CA PRO A 377 -25.79 19.62 15.93
C PRO A 377 -26.91 18.62 16.25
N GLY A 378 -27.20 17.72 15.30
CA GLY A 378 -28.26 16.71 15.42
C GLY A 378 -28.11 15.61 14.36
N GLU A 379 -29.21 15.04 13.90
CA GLU A 379 -29.21 13.97 12.87
C GLU A 379 -28.70 14.44 11.50
N GLU A 380 -28.95 15.71 11.16
CA GLU A 380 -28.39 16.35 9.97
C GLU A 380 -27.08 17.07 10.32
N THR A 381 -26.07 16.90 9.47
CA THR A 381 -24.79 17.63 9.57
C THR A 381 -25.00 19.15 9.53
N ILE A 382 -24.14 19.91 10.21
CA ILE A 382 -24.24 21.39 10.24
C ILE A 382 -24.11 21.98 8.84
N ILE A 383 -23.24 21.42 8.00
CA ILE A 383 -23.11 21.86 6.60
C ILE A 383 -24.40 21.62 5.81
N SER A 384 -25.13 20.53 6.09
CA SER A 384 -26.46 20.29 5.52
C SER A 384 -27.49 21.30 6.01
N GLN A 385 -27.54 21.55 7.32
CA GLN A 385 -28.46 22.53 7.89
C GLN A 385 -28.25 23.93 7.30
N VAL A 386 -26.99 24.38 7.18
CA VAL A 386 -26.66 25.66 6.51
C VAL A 386 -27.13 25.65 5.06
N GLY A 387 -26.83 24.58 4.32
CA GLY A 387 -27.25 24.46 2.91
C GLY A 387 -28.76 24.49 2.73
N ARG A 388 -29.50 23.80 3.61
CA ARG A 388 -30.97 23.78 3.59
C ARG A 388 -31.55 25.15 3.92
N ALA A 389 -30.93 25.89 4.83
CA ALA A 389 -31.44 27.19 5.20
C ALA A 389 -31.13 28.29 4.17
N VAL A 390 -30.01 28.19 3.45
CA VAL A 390 -29.64 29.15 2.38
C VAL A 390 -30.35 28.83 1.05
N PHE A 391 -30.39 27.56 0.65
CA PHE A 391 -30.98 27.13 -0.63
C PHE A 391 -32.44 26.72 -0.54
N GLY A 392 -32.93 26.32 0.64
CA GLY A 392 -34.14 25.51 0.75
C GLY A 392 -33.92 24.06 0.30
N THR A 393 -34.92 23.21 0.48
CA THR A 393 -34.90 21.81 0.04
C THR A 393 -35.19 21.71 -1.46
N ASN A 394 -34.28 22.22 -2.29
CA ASN A 394 -34.42 22.25 -3.75
C ASN A 394 -33.24 21.56 -4.45
N PHE A 395 -33.23 21.61 -5.78
CA PHE A 395 -32.18 21.02 -6.61
C PHE A 395 -30.76 21.45 -6.18
N MET A 396 -30.56 22.71 -5.79
CA MET A 396 -29.23 23.22 -5.40
C MET A 396 -28.74 22.61 -4.09
N TYR A 397 -29.64 22.38 -3.13
CA TYR A 397 -29.30 21.67 -1.90
C TYR A 397 -28.81 20.24 -2.18
N TYR A 398 -29.51 19.48 -3.04
CA TYR A 398 -29.09 18.12 -3.39
C TYR A 398 -27.78 18.10 -4.19
N VAL A 399 -27.58 19.04 -5.11
CA VAL A 399 -26.29 19.21 -5.81
C VAL A 399 -25.17 19.48 -4.80
N PHE A 400 -25.40 20.35 -3.82
CA PHE A 400 -24.44 20.64 -2.76
C PHE A 400 -24.12 19.41 -1.91
N GLN A 401 -25.13 18.63 -1.46
CA GLN A 401 -24.91 17.40 -0.69
C GLN A 401 -24.14 16.33 -1.49
N ILE A 402 -24.48 16.13 -2.77
CA ILE A 402 -23.75 15.21 -3.64
C ILE A 402 -22.31 15.68 -3.84
N ALA A 403 -22.08 17.00 -3.96
CA ALA A 403 -20.75 17.56 -4.06
C ALA A 403 -19.95 17.40 -2.75
N THR A 404 -20.57 17.60 -1.58
CA THR A 404 -19.97 17.37 -0.26
C THR A 404 -19.58 15.89 -0.08
N MET A 405 -20.48 14.95 -0.38
CA MET A 405 -20.15 13.52 -0.43
C MET A 405 -18.99 13.25 -1.39
N GLY A 406 -19.06 13.82 -2.59
CA GLY A 406 -18.06 13.62 -3.63
C GLY A 406 -16.66 14.07 -3.20
N ILE A 407 -16.51 15.28 -2.65
CA ILE A 407 -15.20 15.77 -2.20
C ILE A 407 -14.66 14.95 -1.02
N LEU A 408 -15.51 14.48 -0.11
CA LEU A 408 -15.13 13.64 1.01
C LEU A 408 -14.66 12.23 0.56
N ILE A 409 -15.31 11.64 -0.43
CA ILE A 409 -14.82 10.40 -1.05
C ILE A 409 -13.48 10.62 -1.76
N VAL A 410 -13.33 11.76 -2.46
CA VAL A 410 -12.07 12.13 -3.12
C VAL A 410 -10.96 12.42 -2.10
N ALA A 411 -11.28 12.95 -0.91
CA ALA A 411 -10.32 13.13 0.18
C ALA A 411 -9.74 11.78 0.64
N GLY A 412 -10.59 10.76 0.82
CA GLY A 412 -10.13 9.39 1.11
C GLY A 412 -9.20 8.82 0.03
N ASN A 413 -9.37 9.23 -1.24
CA ASN A 413 -8.47 8.83 -2.33
C ASN A 413 -7.03 9.31 -2.12
N THR A 414 -6.83 10.46 -1.48
CA THR A 414 -5.50 11.02 -1.18
C THR A 414 -4.70 10.06 -0.29
N ALA A 415 -5.35 9.47 0.72
CA ALA A 415 -4.74 8.46 1.57
C ALA A 415 -4.47 7.14 0.82
N PHE A 416 -5.38 6.68 -0.04
CA PHE A 416 -5.13 5.55 -0.95
C PHE A 416 -3.95 5.78 -1.90
N ALA A 417 -3.66 7.05 -2.17
CA ALA A 417 -2.53 7.48 -2.95
C ALA A 417 -1.21 7.48 -2.14
N ASP A 418 -1.23 7.97 -0.92
CA ASP A 418 0.00 8.30 -0.19
C ASP A 418 0.43 7.23 0.82
N PHE A 419 -0.50 6.51 1.45
CA PHE A 419 -0.16 5.39 2.35
C PHE A 419 0.67 4.31 1.66
N PRO A 420 0.29 3.77 0.49
CA PRO A 420 1.09 2.71 -0.14
C PRO A 420 2.46 3.22 -0.60
N ARG A 421 2.56 4.51 -0.95
CA ARG A 421 3.82 5.17 -1.31
C ARG A 421 4.73 5.27 -0.09
N LEU A 422 4.24 5.77 1.05
CA LEU A 422 5.00 5.86 2.29
C LEU A 422 5.44 4.47 2.77
N ALA A 423 4.53 3.48 2.76
CA ALA A 423 4.85 2.10 3.11
C ALA A 423 5.94 1.53 2.20
N SER A 424 5.93 1.83 0.89
CA SER A 424 6.99 1.40 -0.03
C SER A 424 8.34 2.05 0.28
N VAL A 425 8.37 3.33 0.69
CA VAL A 425 9.60 4.03 1.09
C VAL A 425 10.17 3.38 2.35
N LEU A 426 9.33 3.13 3.37
CA LEU A 426 9.73 2.42 4.58
C LEU A 426 10.22 1.00 4.29
N ALA A 427 9.63 0.33 3.29
CA ALA A 427 10.02 -1.02 2.90
C ALA A 427 11.41 -1.02 2.26
N ARG A 428 11.74 0.00 1.43
CA ARG A 428 13.09 0.18 0.87
C ARG A 428 14.12 0.43 1.95
N ASP A 429 13.72 1.14 3.01
CA ASP A 429 14.55 1.39 4.18
C ASP A 429 14.62 0.20 5.16
N ASN A 430 14.04 -0.96 4.81
CA ASN A 430 13.98 -2.17 5.64
C ASN A 430 13.20 -2.01 6.97
N TYR A 431 12.25 -1.09 7.06
CA TYR A 431 11.42 -0.89 8.27
C TYR A 431 10.07 -1.60 8.23
N VAL A 432 9.60 -2.04 7.07
CA VAL A 432 8.36 -2.83 6.92
C VAL A 432 8.60 -4.04 6.00
N PRO A 433 7.71 -5.05 5.98
CA PRO A 433 7.87 -6.21 5.11
C PRO A 433 8.10 -5.82 3.64
N HIS A 434 9.03 -6.52 2.96
CA HIS A 434 9.32 -6.30 1.53
C HIS A 434 8.09 -6.48 0.63
N GLN A 435 7.01 -7.08 1.14
CA GLN A 435 5.72 -7.18 0.44
C GLN A 435 5.13 -5.82 0.04
N PHE A 436 5.47 -4.74 0.75
CA PHE A 436 5.05 -3.37 0.43
C PHE A 436 5.88 -2.73 -0.70
N LEU A 437 6.98 -3.36 -1.14
CA LEU A 437 7.72 -2.94 -2.34
C LEU A 437 7.05 -3.42 -3.63
N TYR A 438 6.35 -4.55 -3.56
CA TYR A 438 5.78 -5.17 -4.74
C TYR A 438 4.66 -4.30 -5.33
N ARG A 439 4.81 -4.02 -6.62
CA ARG A 439 3.79 -3.40 -7.44
C ARG A 439 3.04 -4.50 -8.17
N GLY A 440 1.71 -4.45 -8.13
CA GLY A 440 0.85 -5.41 -8.81
C GLY A 440 0.81 -5.20 -10.33
N ASP A 441 -0.04 -5.95 -11.03
CA ASP A 441 -0.20 -5.93 -12.48
C ASP A 441 -0.45 -4.53 -13.07
N ARG A 442 -1.08 -3.63 -12.30
CA ARG A 442 -1.37 -2.23 -12.69
C ARG A 442 -0.30 -1.24 -12.21
N LEU A 443 0.88 -1.71 -11.80
CA LEU A 443 1.97 -0.93 -11.21
C LEU A 443 1.60 -0.21 -9.89
N ALA A 444 0.43 -0.51 -9.32
CA ALA A 444 -0.02 -0.01 -8.02
C ALA A 444 0.52 -0.87 -6.86
N PHE A 445 0.86 -0.23 -5.75
CA PHE A 445 1.29 -0.89 -4.50
C PHE A 445 0.11 -1.60 -3.83
N SER A 446 -0.25 -2.78 -4.36
CA SER A 446 -1.51 -3.49 -4.07
C SER A 446 -1.61 -3.89 -2.60
N THR A 447 -0.51 -4.37 -2.01
CA THR A 447 -0.44 -4.72 -0.58
C THR A 447 -0.78 -3.52 0.31
N GLY A 448 -0.25 -2.34 -0.02
CA GLY A 448 -0.51 -1.10 0.72
C GLY A 448 -1.97 -0.66 0.60
N ILE A 449 -2.55 -0.73 -0.61
CA ILE A 449 -3.96 -0.38 -0.85
C ILE A 449 -4.90 -1.29 -0.07
N VAL A 450 -4.67 -2.61 -0.12
CA VAL A 450 -5.52 -3.60 0.58
C VAL A 450 -5.37 -3.47 2.10
N ALA A 451 -4.14 -3.27 2.61
CA ALA A 451 -3.91 -3.06 4.04
C ALA A 451 -4.65 -1.83 4.55
N LEU A 452 -4.54 -0.69 3.84
CA LEU A 452 -5.24 0.54 4.18
C LEU A 452 -6.76 0.33 4.20
N ALA A 453 -7.33 -0.26 3.14
CA ALA A 453 -8.76 -0.52 3.02
C ALA A 453 -9.28 -1.40 4.16
N THR A 454 -8.53 -2.45 4.50
CA THR A 454 -8.93 -3.41 5.53
C THR A 454 -8.94 -2.76 6.91
N ILE A 455 -7.89 -2.00 7.24
CA ILE A 455 -7.79 -1.32 8.53
C ILE A 455 -8.84 -0.20 8.64
N ALA A 456 -9.04 0.58 7.58
CA ALA A 456 -10.06 1.63 7.55
C ALA A 456 -11.48 1.04 7.71
N ALA A 457 -11.82 -0.01 6.96
CA ALA A 457 -13.11 -0.68 7.10
C ALA A 457 -13.31 -1.25 8.51
N LEU A 458 -12.26 -1.82 9.11
CA LEU A 458 -12.31 -2.33 10.48
C LEU A 458 -12.58 -1.20 11.49
N LEU A 459 -11.93 -0.05 11.36
CA LEU A 459 -12.17 1.10 12.23
C LEU A 459 -13.60 1.63 12.08
N VAL A 460 -14.10 1.75 10.85
CA VAL A 460 -15.49 2.17 10.60
C VAL A 460 -16.49 1.25 11.30
N VAL A 461 -16.28 -0.08 11.25
CA VAL A 461 -17.14 -1.05 11.93
C VAL A 461 -17.00 -0.97 13.46
N ILE A 462 -15.77 -0.85 13.98
CA ILE A 462 -15.52 -0.76 15.43
C ILE A 462 -16.18 0.49 16.04
N PHE A 463 -16.11 1.63 15.35
CA PHE A 463 -16.68 2.90 15.80
C PHE A 463 -18.12 3.12 15.29
N ALA A 464 -18.77 2.09 14.75
CA ALA A 464 -20.15 2.13 14.27
C ALA A 464 -20.47 3.28 13.29
N GLY A 465 -19.49 3.72 12.50
CA GLY A 465 -19.67 4.83 11.55
C GLY A 465 -19.91 6.18 12.23
N ASP A 466 -19.40 6.38 13.44
CA ASP A 466 -19.45 7.66 14.15
C ASP A 466 -18.22 8.53 13.78
N VAL A 467 -18.49 9.69 13.18
CA VAL A 467 -17.43 10.63 12.73
C VAL A 467 -16.65 11.18 13.93
N SER A 468 -17.34 11.61 14.99
CA SER A 468 -16.72 12.29 16.13
C SER A 468 -15.74 11.38 16.88
N ASN A 469 -16.12 10.11 17.08
CA ASN A 469 -15.25 9.11 17.70
C ASN A 469 -14.00 8.84 16.86
N LEU A 470 -14.11 8.80 15.53
CA LEU A 470 -12.97 8.64 14.63
C LEU A 470 -12.07 9.89 14.63
N ILE A 471 -12.65 11.10 14.67
CA ILE A 471 -11.93 12.37 14.69
C ILE A 471 -11.08 12.53 15.96
N HIS A 472 -11.55 12.00 17.09
CA HIS A 472 -10.78 12.02 18.35
C HIS A 472 -9.42 11.30 18.24
N LEU A 473 -9.33 10.28 17.38
CA LEU A 473 -8.10 9.56 17.10
C LEU A 473 -7.19 10.31 16.12
N TYR A 474 -7.75 11.20 15.31
CA TYR A 474 -7.06 11.83 14.20
C TYR A 474 -6.09 12.93 14.66
N ALA A 475 -6.54 13.82 15.54
CA ALA A 475 -5.85 15.08 15.81
C ALA A 475 -4.43 14.91 16.40
N VAL A 476 -4.16 13.88 17.21
CA VAL A 476 -2.84 13.69 17.86
C VAL A 476 -1.74 13.41 16.84
N GLY A 477 -2.02 12.59 15.82
CA GLY A 477 -1.03 12.18 14.82
C GLY A 477 -0.54 13.36 13.96
N VAL A 478 -1.48 14.15 13.44
CA VAL A 478 -1.18 15.32 12.62
C VAL A 478 -0.31 16.34 13.35
N PHE A 479 -0.67 16.73 14.57
CA PHE A 479 0.11 17.74 15.28
C PHE A 479 1.48 17.22 15.70
N LEU A 480 1.64 15.92 15.94
CA LEU A 480 2.95 15.31 16.14
C LEU A 480 3.80 15.40 14.88
N ALA A 481 3.24 15.04 13.72
CA ALA A 481 3.91 15.15 12.43
C ALA A 481 4.31 16.61 12.11
N PHE A 482 3.41 17.57 12.33
CA PHE A 482 3.68 19.00 12.15
C PHE A 482 4.79 19.50 13.07
N THR A 483 4.76 19.09 14.34
CA THR A 483 5.78 19.49 15.32
C THR A 483 7.16 18.96 14.94
N LEU A 484 7.25 17.68 14.56
CA LEU A 484 8.51 17.06 14.14
C LEU A 484 9.02 17.62 12.80
N SER A 485 8.12 17.95 11.87
CA SER A 485 8.46 18.59 10.61
C SER A 485 9.02 20.00 10.83
N ASN A 486 8.32 20.84 11.59
CA ASN A 486 8.74 22.21 11.91
C ASN A 486 10.06 22.21 12.69
N ALA A 487 10.22 21.36 13.69
CA ALA A 487 11.46 21.21 14.43
C ALA A 487 12.62 20.74 13.52
N GLY A 488 12.35 19.81 12.61
CA GLY A 488 13.31 19.37 11.60
C GLY A 488 13.74 20.51 10.68
N MET A 489 12.80 21.35 10.24
CA MET A 489 13.09 22.52 9.41
C MET A 489 13.90 23.59 10.13
N VAL A 490 13.70 23.79 11.44
CA VAL A 490 14.56 24.67 12.25
C VAL A 490 16.02 24.19 12.19
N VAL A 491 16.24 22.88 12.39
CA VAL A 491 17.58 22.29 12.32
C VAL A 491 18.15 22.38 10.90
N HIS A 492 17.34 22.12 9.88
CA HIS A 492 17.71 22.24 8.47
C HIS A 492 18.25 23.63 8.14
N TRP A 493 17.50 24.68 8.47
CA TRP A 493 17.91 26.06 8.20
C TRP A 493 19.11 26.51 9.03
N HIS A 494 19.23 26.02 10.26
CA HIS A 494 20.40 26.29 11.11
C HIS A 494 21.69 25.68 10.55
N ARG A 495 21.59 24.49 9.90
CA ARG A 495 22.72 23.81 9.26
C ARG A 495 23.12 24.45 7.92
N LEU A 496 22.16 24.70 7.02
CA LEU A 496 22.44 25.18 5.65
C LEU A 496 22.76 26.69 5.57
N ARG A 497 22.18 27.52 6.45
CA ARG A 497 22.43 28.98 6.56
C ARG A 497 22.36 29.77 5.23
N GLY A 498 21.48 29.37 4.31
CA GLY A 498 21.27 30.07 3.03
C GLY A 498 20.57 31.44 3.15
N PRO A 499 20.32 32.16 2.04
CA PRO A 499 19.70 33.49 2.07
C PRO A 499 18.34 33.48 2.81
N GLY A 500 18.14 34.42 3.75
CA GLY A 500 16.91 34.50 4.53
C GLY A 500 16.74 33.45 5.63
N TRP A 501 17.75 32.62 5.92
CA TRP A 501 17.68 31.53 6.90
C TRP A 501 17.16 31.97 8.28
N LYS A 502 17.53 33.16 8.75
CA LYS A 502 17.05 33.69 10.04
C LYS A 502 15.53 33.82 10.08
N ARG A 503 14.93 34.35 9.01
CA ARG A 503 13.47 34.48 8.88
C ARG A 503 12.81 33.11 8.82
N SER A 504 13.39 32.18 8.06
CA SER A 504 12.89 30.81 7.95
C SER A 504 12.94 30.08 9.30
N ILE A 505 14.02 30.23 10.07
CA ILE A 505 14.09 29.69 11.44
C ILE A 505 12.99 30.25 12.32
N VAL A 506 12.79 31.57 12.34
CA VAL A 506 11.75 32.20 13.19
C VAL A 506 10.37 31.64 12.84
N ILE A 507 10.04 31.53 11.55
CA ILE A 507 8.74 30.99 11.10
C ILE A 507 8.57 29.53 11.53
N ASN A 508 9.55 28.67 11.27
CA ASN A 508 9.47 27.26 11.66
C ASN A 508 9.50 27.07 13.18
N ALA A 509 10.21 27.92 13.92
CA ALA A 509 10.27 27.86 15.38
C ALA A 509 8.92 28.24 16.00
N ILE A 510 8.28 29.32 15.51
CA ILE A 510 6.91 29.67 15.90
C ILE A 510 5.96 28.52 15.55
N GLY A 511 6.07 27.97 14.33
CA GLY A 511 5.29 26.80 13.92
C GLY A 511 5.47 25.61 14.86
N ALA A 512 6.71 25.25 15.19
CA ALA A 512 7.03 24.14 16.09
C ALA A 512 6.46 24.34 17.50
N VAL A 513 6.58 25.55 18.06
CA VAL A 513 6.05 25.87 19.39
C VAL A 513 4.52 25.82 19.38
N VAL A 514 3.88 26.46 18.40
CA VAL A 514 2.42 26.47 18.29
C VAL A 514 1.87 25.06 18.11
N THR A 515 2.43 24.26 17.21
CA THR A 515 1.96 22.88 16.99
C THR A 515 2.27 21.98 18.18
N ALA A 516 3.37 22.19 18.91
CA ALA A 516 3.68 21.46 20.14
C ALA A 516 2.69 21.79 21.27
N VAL A 517 2.35 23.06 21.45
CA VAL A 517 1.32 23.47 22.43
C VAL A 517 -0.03 22.84 22.10
N ILE A 518 -0.43 22.85 20.82
CA ILE A 518 -1.67 22.23 20.38
C ILE A 518 -1.61 20.71 20.57
N LEU A 519 -0.50 20.05 20.26
CA LEU A 519 -0.31 18.62 20.50
C LEU A 519 -0.54 18.27 21.98
N VAL A 520 -0.02 19.08 22.91
CA VAL A 520 -0.24 18.90 24.35
C VAL A 520 -1.71 19.11 24.70
N ILE A 521 -2.35 20.18 24.20
CA ILE A 521 -3.77 20.45 24.44
C ILE A 521 -4.62 19.29 23.95
N VAL A 522 -4.44 18.84 22.70
CA VAL A 522 -5.17 17.73 22.09
C VAL A 522 -4.91 16.44 22.88
N GLY A 523 -3.65 16.14 23.19
CA GLY A 523 -3.25 14.94 23.91
C GLY A 523 -3.87 14.84 25.30
N VAL A 524 -4.01 15.97 26.01
CA VAL A 524 -4.60 16.03 27.36
C VAL A 524 -6.12 16.08 27.31
N THR A 525 -6.71 16.90 26.44
CA THR A 525 -8.17 17.09 26.35
C THR A 525 -8.90 15.90 25.75
N LYS A 526 -8.29 15.19 24.78
CA LYS A 526 -8.87 14.01 24.14
C LYS A 526 -8.43 12.70 24.79
N PHE A 527 -7.58 12.74 25.83
CA PHE A 527 -7.08 11.52 26.48
C PHE A 527 -8.23 10.61 26.96
N ALA A 528 -9.20 11.19 27.67
CA ALA A 528 -10.37 10.46 28.17
C ALA A 528 -11.36 10.05 27.06
N LEU A 529 -11.32 10.73 25.91
CA LEU A 529 -12.21 10.51 24.76
C LEU A 529 -11.63 9.52 23.72
N GLY A 530 -10.55 8.82 24.07
CA GLY A 530 -9.93 7.79 23.21
C GLY A 530 -8.60 8.19 22.58
N GLY A 531 -8.14 9.44 22.74
CA GLY A 531 -6.85 9.91 22.19
C GLY A 531 -5.64 9.14 22.73
N TRP A 532 -5.77 8.49 23.89
CA TRP A 532 -4.74 7.62 24.47
C TRP A 532 -4.34 6.46 23.53
N ILE A 533 -5.27 5.98 22.69
CA ILE A 533 -5.02 4.88 21.74
C ILE A 533 -3.85 5.24 20.83
N ILE A 534 -3.81 6.48 20.34
CA ILE A 534 -2.80 6.95 19.38
C ILE A 534 -1.44 7.15 20.07
N VAL A 535 -1.47 7.66 21.30
CA VAL A 535 -0.28 7.80 22.15
C VAL A 535 0.41 6.45 22.38
N VAL A 536 -0.37 5.35 22.45
CA VAL A 536 0.17 3.99 22.57
C VAL A 536 0.54 3.39 21.21
N LEU A 537 -0.29 3.63 20.19
CA LEU A 537 -0.13 3.02 18.87
C LEU A 537 1.12 3.52 18.14
N ILE A 538 1.46 4.81 18.25
CA ILE A 538 2.64 5.40 17.60
C ILE A 538 3.95 4.72 18.08
N PRO A 539 4.23 4.60 19.39
CA PRO A 539 5.36 3.81 19.89
C PRO A 539 5.33 2.34 19.46
N LEU A 540 4.16 1.69 19.46
CA LEU A 540 4.03 0.29 19.09
C LEU A 540 4.39 0.06 17.61
N ILE A 541 3.89 0.90 16.70
CA ILE A 541 4.24 0.86 15.28
C ILE A 541 5.72 1.19 15.07
N SER A 542 6.24 2.20 15.78
CA SER A 542 7.67 2.55 15.72
C SER A 542 8.56 1.39 16.20
N MET A 543 8.15 0.69 17.25
CA MET A 543 8.83 -0.51 17.77
C MET A 543 8.76 -1.65 16.76
N PHE A 544 7.60 -1.88 16.14
CA PHE A 544 7.45 -2.85 15.06
C PHE A 544 8.43 -2.56 13.91
N PHE A 545 8.57 -1.31 13.49
CA PHE A 545 9.55 -0.93 12.47
C PHE A 545 10.99 -1.26 12.86
N LEU A 546 11.36 -0.96 14.10
CA LEU A 546 12.69 -1.28 14.63
C LEU A 546 12.92 -2.80 14.73
N LEU A 547 11.90 -3.58 15.06
CA LEU A 547 11.99 -5.05 15.12
C LEU A 547 12.20 -5.65 13.72
N VAL A 548 11.45 -5.18 12.72
CA VAL A 548 11.62 -5.60 11.33
C VAL A 548 13.01 -5.24 10.82
N HIS A 549 13.47 -4.01 11.07
CA HIS A 549 14.80 -3.57 10.67
C HIS A 549 15.90 -4.42 11.31
N ARG A 550 15.80 -4.68 12.63
CA ARG A 550 16.74 -5.57 13.34
C ARG A 550 16.75 -6.98 12.77
N HIS A 551 15.59 -7.53 12.39
CA HIS A 551 15.51 -8.84 11.77
C HIS A 551 16.26 -8.87 10.43
N TYR A 552 15.99 -7.90 9.54
CA TYR A 552 16.66 -7.84 8.25
C TYR A 552 18.16 -7.54 8.34
N SER A 553 18.58 -6.68 9.27
CA SER A 553 20.01 -6.46 9.51
C SER A 553 20.71 -7.74 9.94
N ARG A 554 20.13 -8.51 10.87
CA ARG A 554 20.71 -9.81 11.29
C ARG A 554 20.80 -10.81 10.14
N VAL A 555 19.78 -10.88 9.28
CA VAL A 555 19.80 -11.77 8.11
C VAL A 555 20.85 -11.32 7.11
N ALA A 556 20.95 -10.02 6.84
CA ALA A 556 21.97 -9.46 5.96
C ALA A 556 23.39 -9.71 6.48
N ASP A 557 23.60 -9.58 7.79
CA ASP A 557 24.89 -9.87 8.44
C ASP A 557 25.24 -11.36 8.36
N GLN A 558 24.26 -12.27 8.52
CA GLN A 558 24.46 -13.72 8.40
C GLN A 558 24.73 -14.20 6.96
N LEU A 559 24.19 -13.50 5.96
CA LEU A 559 24.34 -13.84 4.54
C LEU A 559 25.45 -13.04 3.85
N ARG A 560 26.16 -12.19 4.60
CA ARG A 560 27.23 -11.37 4.06
C ARG A 560 28.40 -12.26 3.65
N ILE A 561 28.82 -12.13 2.40
CA ILE A 561 29.98 -12.85 1.88
C ILE A 561 31.24 -12.17 2.42
N GLU A 562 32.02 -12.87 3.22
CA GLU A 562 33.36 -12.43 3.62
C GLU A 562 34.40 -12.88 2.59
N PRO A 563 35.35 -12.00 2.18
CA PRO A 563 36.42 -12.38 1.26
C PRO A 563 37.23 -13.56 1.83
N GLY A 564 37.24 -14.69 1.12
CA GLY A 564 37.93 -15.93 1.52
C GLY A 564 37.03 -17.01 2.12
N GLN A 565 35.77 -16.72 2.41
CA GLN A 565 34.78 -17.67 2.93
C GLN A 565 33.91 -18.23 1.81
N LEU A 566 34.54 -18.79 0.76
CA LEU A 566 33.81 -19.56 -0.23
C LEU A 566 33.44 -20.92 0.38
N PRO A 567 32.20 -21.42 0.19
CA PRO A 567 31.84 -22.74 0.66
C PRO A 567 32.79 -23.79 0.05
N PRO A 568 33.20 -24.81 0.82
CA PRO A 568 34.09 -25.85 0.33
C PRO A 568 33.49 -26.56 -0.88
N SER A 569 34.33 -26.87 -1.87
CA SER A 569 33.93 -27.70 -3.01
C SER A 569 33.43 -29.06 -2.51
N THR A 570 32.27 -29.47 -2.97
CA THR A 570 31.63 -30.72 -2.56
C THR A 570 32.20 -31.88 -3.38
N ASP A 571 33.42 -32.29 -3.06
CA ASP A 571 34.06 -33.40 -3.76
C ASP A 571 33.40 -34.72 -3.32
N ASN A 572 32.60 -35.31 -4.21
CA ASN A 572 31.80 -36.54 -4.04
C ASN A 572 30.51 -36.40 -3.19
N PRO A 573 29.42 -35.84 -3.76
CA PRO A 573 28.12 -35.81 -3.11
C PRO A 573 27.57 -37.23 -2.90
N ILE A 574 26.98 -37.48 -1.73
CA ILE A 574 26.30 -38.74 -1.43
C ILE A 574 24.90 -38.65 -2.01
N VAL A 575 24.54 -39.52 -2.96
CA VAL A 575 23.21 -39.51 -3.58
C VAL A 575 22.41 -40.71 -3.10
N VAL A 576 21.26 -40.45 -2.48
CA VAL A 576 20.32 -41.47 -1.99
C VAL A 576 19.03 -41.39 -2.81
N VAL A 577 18.66 -42.47 -3.48
CA VAL A 577 17.40 -42.56 -4.24
C VAL A 577 16.39 -43.31 -3.38
N ALA A 578 15.42 -42.62 -2.79
CA ALA A 578 14.41 -43.27 -1.97
C ALA A 578 13.23 -43.75 -2.83
N ILE A 579 12.96 -45.05 -2.82
CA ILE A 579 11.94 -45.68 -3.68
C ILE A 579 10.94 -46.53 -2.87
N ASP A 580 9.67 -46.46 -3.26
CA ASP A 580 8.60 -47.29 -2.68
C ASP A 580 8.45 -48.63 -3.43
N ASP A 581 8.65 -48.65 -4.74
CA ASP A 581 8.70 -49.86 -5.59
C ASP A 581 9.67 -49.64 -6.76
N VAL A 582 10.06 -50.71 -7.43
CA VAL A 582 10.83 -50.68 -8.68
C VAL A 582 9.85 -50.57 -9.85
N ASN A 583 9.67 -49.34 -10.33
CA ASN A 583 8.84 -48.98 -11.49
C ASN A 583 9.59 -48.00 -12.41
N TYR A 584 8.98 -47.59 -13.53
CA TYR A 584 9.60 -46.69 -14.50
C TYR A 584 10.01 -45.33 -13.89
N ALA A 585 9.22 -44.76 -12.99
CA ALA A 585 9.54 -43.50 -12.32
C ALA A 585 10.79 -43.66 -11.43
N SER A 586 10.88 -44.77 -10.69
CA SER A 586 12.05 -45.14 -9.87
C SER A 586 13.30 -45.37 -10.73
N LEU A 587 13.19 -46.07 -11.87
CA LEU A 587 14.31 -46.27 -12.80
C LEU A 587 14.80 -44.95 -13.40
N ARG A 588 13.89 -44.06 -13.77
CA ARG A 588 14.22 -42.71 -14.25
C ARG A 588 14.94 -41.89 -13.18
N ALA A 589 14.48 -41.97 -11.92
CA ALA A 589 15.13 -41.32 -10.79
C ALA A 589 16.55 -41.85 -10.53
N VAL A 590 16.76 -43.17 -10.60
CA VAL A 590 18.10 -43.77 -10.49
C VAL A 590 18.99 -43.37 -11.66
N SER A 591 18.45 -43.33 -12.89
CA SER A 591 19.21 -42.87 -14.06
C SER A 591 19.66 -41.41 -13.90
N PHE A 592 18.80 -40.55 -13.35
CA PHE A 592 19.16 -39.17 -13.04
C PHE A 592 20.26 -39.12 -11.96
N ALA A 593 20.12 -39.91 -10.90
CA ALA A 593 21.12 -39.99 -9.82
C ALA A 593 22.50 -40.46 -10.31
N ARG A 594 22.54 -41.38 -11.29
CA ARG A 594 23.79 -41.86 -11.92
C ARG A 594 24.57 -40.77 -12.67
N ASN A 595 23.90 -39.72 -13.13
CA ASN A 595 24.57 -38.56 -13.74
C ASN A 595 25.24 -37.65 -12.70
N ILE A 596 24.82 -37.74 -11.43
CA ILE A 596 25.39 -36.98 -10.31
C ILE A 596 26.56 -37.75 -9.69
N THR A 597 26.38 -39.06 -9.43
CA THR A 597 27.42 -39.92 -8.85
C THR A 597 27.39 -41.30 -9.50
N PRO A 598 28.55 -41.94 -9.77
CA PRO A 598 28.58 -43.26 -10.41
C PRO A 598 27.90 -44.36 -9.58
N ASN A 599 27.88 -44.23 -8.24
CA ASN A 599 27.38 -45.26 -7.32
C ASN A 599 26.31 -44.70 -6.37
N PRO A 600 25.08 -44.43 -6.84
CA PRO A 600 24.00 -43.98 -5.97
C PRO A 600 23.53 -45.11 -5.03
N ILE A 601 23.11 -44.72 -3.82
CA ILE A 601 22.48 -45.63 -2.85
C ILE A 601 20.98 -45.64 -3.13
N VAL A 602 20.42 -46.80 -3.46
CA VAL A 602 18.97 -46.95 -3.63
C VAL A 602 18.41 -47.46 -2.31
N LEU A 603 17.53 -46.67 -1.70
CA LEU A 603 16.99 -46.93 -0.38
C LEU A 603 15.51 -47.24 -0.46
N HIS A 604 15.12 -48.40 0.04
CA HIS A 604 13.73 -48.80 0.19
C HIS A 604 13.35 -48.87 1.66
N VAL A 605 12.34 -48.12 2.07
CA VAL A 605 11.80 -48.21 3.45
C VAL A 605 10.67 -49.23 3.46
N ALA A 606 10.95 -50.41 3.97
CA ALA A 606 10.01 -51.53 3.99
C ALA A 606 8.98 -51.34 5.11
N ILE A 607 7.74 -51.03 4.71
CA ILE A 607 6.58 -50.93 5.62
C ILE A 607 5.95 -52.31 5.87
N LEU A 608 6.10 -53.23 4.92
CA LEU A 608 5.59 -54.61 4.97
C LEU A 608 6.74 -55.58 4.60
N PRO A 609 7.15 -56.48 5.51
CA PRO A 609 8.28 -57.40 5.27
C PRO A 609 8.08 -58.26 4.01
N ASP A 610 6.87 -58.77 3.79
CA ASP A 610 6.56 -59.68 2.66
C ASP A 610 6.71 -59.02 1.29
N ARG A 611 6.55 -57.69 1.21
CA ARG A 611 6.76 -56.92 -0.03
C ARG A 611 8.22 -56.55 -0.25
N ALA A 612 8.98 -56.37 0.84
CA ALA A 612 10.38 -55.95 0.77
C ALA A 612 11.23 -56.96 -0.04
N GLU A 613 11.01 -58.25 0.16
CA GLU A 613 11.76 -59.29 -0.55
C GLU A 613 11.43 -59.32 -2.05
N LYS A 614 10.16 -59.12 -2.43
CA LYS A 614 9.76 -59.00 -3.84
C LYS A 614 10.40 -57.78 -4.51
N ILE A 615 10.45 -56.65 -3.82
CA ILE A 615 11.07 -55.42 -4.32
C ILE A 615 12.58 -55.59 -4.44
N ARG A 616 13.21 -56.28 -3.48
CA ARG A 616 14.64 -56.61 -3.52
C ARG A 616 14.99 -57.48 -4.74
N GLN A 617 14.17 -58.49 -5.04
CA GLN A 617 14.32 -59.31 -6.25
C GLN A 617 14.17 -58.48 -7.53
N LYS A 618 13.13 -57.64 -7.62
CA LYS A 618 12.97 -56.71 -8.75
C LYS A 618 14.19 -55.79 -8.89
N ALA A 619 14.72 -55.27 -7.80
CA ALA A 619 15.87 -54.37 -7.80
C ALA A 619 17.13 -55.08 -8.31
N GLN A 620 17.36 -56.34 -7.95
CA GLN A 620 18.47 -57.13 -8.49
C GLN A 620 18.38 -57.29 -10.02
N THR A 621 17.18 -57.47 -10.55
CA THR A 621 16.94 -57.62 -12.00
C THR A 621 17.11 -56.30 -12.76
N TYR A 622 16.49 -55.22 -12.28
CA TYR A 622 16.37 -53.97 -13.04
C TYR A 622 17.35 -52.86 -12.65
N LEU A 623 18.03 -53.00 -11.49
CA LEU A 623 19.04 -52.05 -11.01
C LEU A 623 20.39 -52.75 -10.76
N PRO A 624 20.96 -53.46 -11.77
CA PRO A 624 22.28 -54.03 -11.63
C PRO A 624 23.29 -52.87 -11.42
N ASN A 625 24.20 -53.06 -10.47
CA ASN A 625 25.26 -52.10 -10.10
C ASN A 625 24.82 -50.87 -9.30
N THR A 626 23.76 -50.94 -8.50
CA THR A 626 23.50 -49.95 -7.43
C THR A 626 23.51 -50.59 -6.06
N LYS A 627 23.93 -49.85 -5.03
CA LYS A 627 23.83 -50.32 -3.64
C LYS A 627 22.37 -50.20 -3.19
N PHE A 628 21.66 -51.33 -3.20
CA PHE A 628 20.28 -51.40 -2.70
C PHE A 628 20.25 -51.68 -1.20
N VAL A 629 19.68 -50.77 -0.43
CA VAL A 629 19.57 -50.84 1.04
C VAL A 629 18.10 -50.89 1.41
N THR A 630 17.72 -51.82 2.28
CA THR A 630 16.37 -51.92 2.83
C THR A 630 16.39 -51.53 4.29
N VAL A 631 15.54 -50.56 4.67
CA VAL A 631 15.34 -50.15 6.06
C VAL A 631 13.93 -50.54 6.47
N GLU A 632 13.82 -51.49 7.40
CA GLU A 632 12.52 -51.94 7.90
C GLU A 632 11.90 -50.89 8.83
N SER A 633 10.61 -50.60 8.62
CA SER A 633 9.84 -49.64 9.42
C SER A 633 8.68 -50.34 10.11
N PRO A 634 8.88 -50.89 11.33
CA PRO A 634 7.85 -51.67 12.03
C PRO A 634 6.59 -50.86 12.36
N TYR A 635 6.71 -49.53 12.49
CA TYR A 635 5.60 -48.61 12.77
C TYR A 635 5.01 -47.97 11.51
N ARG A 636 5.30 -48.49 10.32
CA ARG A 636 4.80 -47.97 9.03
C ARG A 636 5.10 -46.48 8.79
N SER A 637 6.20 -46.00 9.36
CA SER A 637 6.67 -44.62 9.19
C SER A 637 7.68 -44.56 8.07
N PHE A 638 7.46 -43.72 7.05
CA PHE A 638 8.40 -43.59 5.93
C PHE A 638 9.49 -42.54 6.17
N VAL A 639 9.10 -41.40 6.76
CA VAL A 639 9.97 -40.22 6.89
C VAL A 639 11.05 -40.39 7.97
N ARG A 640 10.69 -40.90 9.15
CA ARG A 640 11.64 -41.01 10.28
C ARG A 640 12.79 -41.99 10.02
N PRO A 641 12.57 -43.20 9.47
CA PRO A 641 13.67 -44.12 9.17
C PRO A 641 14.61 -43.59 8.09
N LEU A 642 14.07 -42.89 7.08
CA LEU A 642 14.88 -42.22 6.07
C LEU A 642 15.76 -41.13 6.69
N LEU A 643 15.21 -40.33 7.61
CA LEU A 643 15.96 -39.30 8.32
C LEU A 643 17.06 -39.90 9.20
N ALA A 644 16.75 -40.95 9.97
CA ALA A 644 17.72 -41.66 10.78
C ALA A 644 18.85 -42.30 9.92
N TYR A 645 18.53 -42.75 8.70
CA TYR A 645 19.53 -43.26 7.77
C TYR A 645 20.45 -42.15 7.26
N VAL A 646 19.91 -40.97 6.93
CA VAL A 646 20.69 -39.80 6.53
C VAL A 646 21.56 -39.30 7.69
N ASP A 647 21.06 -39.29 8.91
CA ASP A 647 21.83 -38.97 10.12
C ASP A 647 22.98 -39.95 10.33
N ALA A 648 22.75 -41.25 10.09
CA ALA A 648 23.79 -42.24 10.14
C ALA A 648 24.87 -42.00 9.07
N LEU A 649 24.51 -41.55 7.87
CA LEU A 649 25.48 -41.14 6.84
C LEU A 649 26.28 -39.90 7.26
N HIS A 650 25.63 -38.88 7.81
CA HIS A 650 26.30 -37.69 8.33
C HIS A 650 27.20 -37.98 9.54
N SER A 651 26.86 -38.97 10.37
CA SER A 651 27.74 -39.41 11.47
C SER A 651 29.09 -39.94 10.98
N GLN A 652 29.13 -40.51 9.76
CA GLN A 652 30.35 -41.00 9.12
C GLN A 652 31.09 -39.88 8.37
N ARG A 653 30.34 -38.91 7.80
CA ARG A 653 30.88 -37.75 7.11
C ARG A 653 30.05 -36.50 7.43
N PRO A 654 30.44 -35.71 8.45
CA PRO A 654 29.66 -34.54 8.91
C PRO A 654 29.52 -33.44 7.84
N ASP A 655 30.52 -33.30 6.99
CA ASP A 655 30.58 -32.25 5.96
C ASP A 655 30.05 -32.71 4.60
N ALA A 656 29.61 -33.97 4.47
CA ALA A 656 29.12 -34.49 3.21
C ALA A 656 27.73 -33.93 2.88
N PHE A 657 27.57 -33.45 1.65
CA PHE A 657 26.28 -33.04 1.14
C PHE A 657 25.51 -34.25 0.61
N VAL A 658 24.34 -34.51 1.19
CA VAL A 658 23.49 -35.65 0.85
C VAL A 658 22.35 -35.19 -0.05
N THR A 659 22.30 -35.70 -1.28
CA THR A 659 21.23 -35.43 -2.23
C THR A 659 20.24 -36.59 -2.22
N ILE A 660 19.03 -36.33 -1.71
CA ILE A 660 17.92 -37.28 -1.72
C ILE A 660 17.14 -37.10 -3.03
N VAL A 661 17.15 -38.11 -3.88
CA VAL A 661 16.40 -38.15 -5.13
C VAL A 661 15.10 -38.91 -4.91
N LEU A 662 13.97 -38.27 -5.18
CA LEU A 662 12.64 -38.87 -5.04
C LEU A 662 11.96 -38.97 -6.41
N PRO A 663 11.49 -40.16 -6.82
CA PRO A 663 10.60 -40.27 -7.96
C PRO A 663 9.25 -39.63 -7.62
N GLU A 664 8.78 -38.71 -8.45
CA GLU A 664 7.47 -38.08 -8.29
C GLU A 664 6.66 -38.33 -9.56
N PHE A 665 5.50 -38.96 -9.43
CA PHE A 665 4.57 -39.10 -10.55
C PHE A 665 3.59 -37.93 -10.52
N ILE A 666 3.46 -37.25 -11.67
CA ILE A 666 2.52 -36.14 -11.86
C ILE A 666 1.30 -36.72 -12.56
N THR A 667 0.15 -36.59 -11.91
CA THR A 667 -1.14 -37.09 -12.42
C THR A 667 -1.58 -36.29 -13.65
N ALA A 668 -2.28 -36.94 -14.57
CA ALA A 668 -2.76 -36.29 -15.79
C ALA A 668 -3.90 -35.29 -15.47
N HIS A 669 -4.74 -35.61 -14.48
CA HIS A 669 -5.83 -34.75 -14.05
C HIS A 669 -5.66 -34.21 -12.62
N TRP A 670 -6.26 -33.04 -12.35
CA TRP A 670 -6.16 -32.36 -11.04
C TRP A 670 -6.85 -33.14 -9.90
N TRP A 671 -7.89 -33.91 -10.20
CA TRP A 671 -8.67 -34.68 -9.23
C TRP A 671 -7.94 -35.96 -8.80
N GLU A 672 -7.16 -36.56 -9.69
CA GLU A 672 -6.28 -37.71 -9.38
C GLU A 672 -5.24 -37.33 -8.33
N GLY A 673 -4.78 -36.08 -8.32
CA GLY A 673 -3.87 -35.54 -7.29
C GLY A 673 -4.44 -35.56 -5.87
N LEU A 674 -5.76 -35.70 -5.69
CA LEU A 674 -6.39 -35.92 -4.38
C LEU A 674 -6.34 -37.40 -3.95
N LEU A 675 -6.28 -38.32 -4.92
CA LEU A 675 -6.24 -39.77 -4.70
C LEU A 675 -4.82 -40.26 -4.42
N HIS A 676 -3.80 -39.51 -4.82
CA HIS A 676 -2.40 -39.87 -4.65
C HIS A 676 -1.73 -39.16 -3.47
N ASN A 677 -0.96 -39.92 -2.70
CA ASN A 677 -0.47 -39.53 -1.39
C ASN A 677 0.66 -38.47 -1.48
N ARG A 678 0.55 -37.39 -0.70
CA ARG A 678 1.48 -36.23 -0.66
C ARG A 678 2.83 -36.53 0.02
N THR A 679 3.36 -37.75 -0.11
CA THR A 679 4.55 -38.23 0.62
C THR A 679 5.81 -37.42 0.28
N ALA A 680 6.00 -37.06 -1.00
CA ALA A 680 7.12 -36.22 -1.45
C ALA A 680 7.11 -34.83 -0.80
N ASN A 681 5.95 -34.19 -0.69
CA ASN A 681 5.81 -32.88 -0.03
C ASN A 681 6.11 -32.94 1.48
N ARG A 682 5.72 -34.02 2.17
CA ARG A 682 6.05 -34.22 3.59
C ARG A 682 7.54 -34.43 3.79
N LEU A 683 8.18 -35.21 2.92
CA LEU A 683 9.63 -35.43 2.93
C LEU A 683 10.38 -34.12 2.71
N ARG A 684 10.00 -33.36 1.69
CA ARG A 684 10.57 -32.05 1.39
C ARG A 684 10.52 -31.12 2.60
N ASN A 685 9.34 -30.93 3.22
CA ASN A 685 9.19 -30.07 4.39
C ASN A 685 10.02 -30.52 5.61
N THR A 686 10.37 -31.82 5.69
CA THR A 686 11.16 -32.38 6.79
C THR A 686 12.66 -32.17 6.54
N PHE A 687 13.12 -32.47 5.32
CA PHE A 687 14.54 -32.40 4.95
C PHE A 687 15.02 -30.98 4.59
N GLU A 688 14.13 -30.05 4.22
CA GLU A 688 14.48 -28.64 3.97
C GLU A 688 15.11 -27.93 5.18
N LYS A 689 14.88 -28.42 6.39
CA LYS A 689 15.46 -27.88 7.64
C LYS A 689 16.71 -28.62 8.08
N HIS A 690 17.13 -29.65 7.34
CA HIS A 690 18.28 -30.47 7.67
C HIS A 690 19.54 -29.87 7.05
N PRO A 691 20.63 -29.65 7.82
CA PRO A 691 21.87 -29.14 7.26
C PRO A 691 22.45 -30.13 6.24
N ASN A 692 23.03 -29.59 5.16
CA ASN A 692 23.73 -30.34 4.11
C ASN A 692 22.88 -31.39 3.37
N VAL A 693 21.56 -31.25 3.36
CA VAL A 693 20.65 -32.13 2.59
C VAL A 693 19.96 -31.35 1.49
N ALA A 694 20.02 -31.87 0.25
CA ALA A 694 19.18 -31.40 -0.85
C ALA A 694 18.16 -32.48 -1.22
N VAL A 695 16.92 -32.07 -1.47
CA VAL A 695 15.88 -32.96 -2.00
C VAL A 695 15.64 -32.62 -3.47
N VAL A 696 15.77 -33.61 -4.34
CA VAL A 696 15.56 -33.48 -5.79
C VAL A 696 14.39 -34.35 -6.20
N LEU A 697 13.39 -33.73 -6.83
CA LEU A 697 12.22 -34.41 -7.35
C LEU A 697 12.44 -34.73 -8.83
N VAL A 698 12.28 -36.00 -9.21
CA VAL A 698 12.37 -36.44 -10.60
C VAL A 698 10.96 -36.71 -11.11
N PRO A 699 10.36 -35.78 -11.87
CA PRO A 699 8.98 -35.92 -12.31
C PRO A 699 8.82 -36.96 -13.42
N TYR A 700 7.76 -37.74 -13.34
CA TYR A 700 7.25 -38.62 -14.38
C TYR A 700 5.79 -38.27 -14.64
N LEU A 701 5.50 -37.65 -15.79
CA LEU A 701 4.12 -37.38 -16.21
C LEU A 701 3.46 -38.68 -16.64
N LEU A 702 2.29 -38.98 -16.08
CA LEU A 702 1.40 -40.00 -16.61
C LEU A 702 0.74 -39.44 -17.89
N GLU A 703 0.72 -40.23 -18.96
CA GLU A 703 0.28 -39.76 -20.29
C GLU A 703 -1.25 -39.81 -20.52
N GLU A 704 -2.05 -40.35 -19.58
CA GLU A 704 -3.52 -40.35 -19.64
C GLU A 704 -4.16 -40.18 -18.26
#